data_AF-A0A7V2SJA6-F1
#
_entry.id   AF-A0A7V2SJA6-F1
#
_cell.length_a   1.000
_cell.length_b   1.000
_cell.length_c   1.000
_cell.angle_alpha   90.00
_cell.angle_beta   90.00
_cell.angle_gamma   90.00
#
_symmetry.space_group_name_H-M   'P 1'
#
loop_
_entity.id
_entity.type
_entity.pdbx_description
1 polymer ?
#
loop_
_entity_poly.entity_id
_entity_poly.type
_entity_poly.pdbx_seq_one_letter_code
_entity_poly.pdbx_strand_id
1 'polypeptide(L)'
;MNDQVLGEFLLLLSLMFGLSYFLAGFLERLKIPGILAALFVAMGVHYTPLGTMLTKGIDGEIFTVLADLGVLFLLFFIGLQIDMKEMRAQSGEIVLATVLNTAVPFLMGMGVMLWLGYGWTLAFVIGVTRMPTAEAVIVPILDEFKLLRTKVGNYIVGAGVLDDVIEVFLVAFVSIWIGEKSGLVTSDTREIWTVAMNVAIFVAVAWFVRRFVLVPLSHWTRVKVSNLVMMTILVLFLFGGFAEYADLGLVVGAIVAGILMRPVFDAAGKAGEGADRATRAVAYGFFGVIFFLWVGMSVDLEGMVKAPELAILLFLAAFVGKLVGIFLMVPMKKLTVKEAWTIGIGLNARLTTEIIVAKLLLDAQLIDIQLFTALVAASSVSTIVVPLLFSVLVARWREDLMRSVPATSPTAPAPGTPTVAEVPWHAKPLQAVLELLRTDPKKGLDDPEVQKRLGIYGPNRIEAVHKEKWYWILLRQFTDVLILILLVAAGISFAIGEMGDAITILAIVILNGILGFVQEFKAEKAIEALQRMLSPKCRVIRAGKEREIDAMELVPGDIVLLEIGDRVPADLRLIEAVNLKVDESPLTGESVPVAKAVRPVPEEAPLAERSDMVWMGTSVTNGYARGVVVATGMATEFGKIARLTSEVKQSRTPLQKKLTVLGRKLGILSIAISVLVAIVGYLFGKDLMEMFLTGVSLAVAVVPEGLPAVVTITLA
;
A
#
# COMPACT_ATOMS: atom_id res chain seq x y z
N MET A 1 24.52 16.70 14.95
CA MET A 1 25.29 15.59 14.36
C MET A 1 26.34 16.18 13.42
N ASN A 2 27.59 15.72 13.50
CA ASN A 2 28.63 16.09 12.54
C ASN A 2 28.30 15.44 11.18
N ASP A 3 28.61 16.08 10.04
CA ASP A 3 28.24 15.57 8.70
C ASP A 3 28.80 14.18 8.43
N GLN A 4 29.97 13.87 9.00
CA GLN A 4 30.59 12.55 8.93
C GLN A 4 29.76 11.47 9.63
N VAL A 5 29.21 11.76 10.82
CA VAL A 5 28.36 10.83 11.59
C VAL A 5 27.04 10.61 10.85
N LEU A 6 26.49 11.65 10.20
CA LEU A 6 25.32 11.50 9.34
C LEU A 6 25.59 10.62 8.11
N GLY A 7 26.74 10.80 7.47
CA GLY A 7 27.16 9.96 6.36
C GLY A 7 27.31 8.48 6.76
N GLU A 8 27.96 8.20 7.89
CA GLU A 8 28.14 6.85 8.42
C GLU A 8 26.79 6.20 8.78
N PHE A 9 25.90 6.95 9.44
CA PHE A 9 24.54 6.49 9.76
C PHE A 9 23.73 6.13 8.51
N LEU A 10 23.69 7.00 7.50
CA LEU A 10 22.94 6.77 6.27
C LEU A 10 23.51 5.61 5.45
N LEU A 11 24.83 5.46 5.41
CA LEU A 11 25.50 4.34 4.73
C LEU A 11 25.13 3.01 5.39
N LEU A 12 25.18 2.96 6.72
CA LEU A 12 24.79 1.77 7.47
C LEU A 12 23.32 1.42 7.24
N LEU A 13 22.42 2.41 7.34
CA LEU A 13 21.00 2.19 7.11
C LEU A 13 20.77 1.61 5.71
N SER A 14 21.42 2.19 4.69
CA SER A 14 21.38 1.67 3.32
C SER A 14 21.85 0.22 3.21
N LEU A 15 22.96 -0.14 3.89
CA LEU A 15 23.47 -1.51 3.92
C LEU A 15 22.48 -2.48 4.57
N MET A 16 21.91 -2.12 5.71
CA MET A 16 20.92 -2.96 6.41
C MET A 16 19.65 -3.15 5.59
N PHE A 17 19.17 -2.10 4.90
CA PHE A 17 18.05 -2.20 3.97
C PHE A 17 18.37 -3.12 2.79
N GLY A 18 19.56 -3.01 2.20
CA GLY A 18 20.01 -3.88 1.13
C GLY A 18 20.06 -5.34 1.55
N LEU A 19 20.69 -5.65 2.69
CA LEU A 19 20.74 -7.00 3.25
C LEU A 19 19.34 -7.55 3.56
N SER A 20 18.46 -6.72 4.13
CA SER A 20 17.08 -7.10 4.42
C SER A 20 16.32 -7.44 3.15
N TYR A 21 16.50 -6.67 2.08
CA TYR A 21 15.88 -6.93 0.78
C TYR A 21 16.33 -8.27 0.18
N PHE A 22 17.63 -8.56 0.20
CA PHE A 22 18.15 -9.84 -0.30
C PHE A 22 17.66 -11.03 0.52
N LEU A 23 17.66 -10.92 1.86
CA LEU A 23 17.20 -11.98 2.73
C LEU A 23 15.68 -12.19 2.63
N ALA A 24 14.90 -11.13 2.41
CA ALA A 24 13.44 -11.22 2.20
C ALA A 24 13.10 -12.15 1.03
N GLY A 25 13.79 -11.99 -0.12
CA GLY A 25 13.57 -12.87 -1.28
C GLY A 25 13.90 -14.35 -1.02
N PHE A 26 14.80 -14.65 -0.07
CA PHE A 26 15.05 -16.03 0.38
C PHE A 26 13.96 -16.52 1.34
N LEU A 27 13.55 -15.71 2.32
CA LEU A 27 12.51 -16.05 3.29
C LEU A 27 11.14 -16.29 2.63
N GLU A 28 10.81 -15.50 1.61
CA GLU A 28 9.56 -15.68 0.85
C GLU A 28 9.48 -17.06 0.20
N ARG A 29 10.60 -17.63 -0.25
CA ARG A 29 10.65 -19.02 -0.78
C ARG A 29 10.32 -20.07 0.28
N LEU A 30 10.60 -19.76 1.55
CA LEU A 30 10.28 -20.59 2.70
C LEU A 30 8.87 -20.29 3.28
N LYS A 31 8.08 -19.44 2.63
CA LYS A 31 6.78 -18.94 3.12
C LYS A 31 6.88 -18.17 4.44
N ILE A 32 8.03 -17.56 4.70
CA ILE A 32 8.25 -16.66 5.83
C ILE A 32 8.07 -15.22 5.32
N PRO A 33 7.31 -14.37 6.04
CA PRO A 33 7.12 -12.96 5.73
C PRO A 33 8.43 -12.23 5.43
N GLY A 34 8.45 -11.45 4.34
CA GLY A 34 9.64 -10.72 3.92
C GLY A 34 10.09 -9.70 4.96
N ILE A 35 9.14 -9.14 5.74
CA ILE A 35 9.43 -8.15 6.77
C ILE A 35 10.31 -8.67 7.91
N LEU A 36 10.30 -9.98 8.17
CA LEU A 36 11.16 -10.61 9.18
C LEU A 36 12.63 -10.68 8.77
N ALA A 37 12.95 -10.42 7.49
CA ALA A 37 14.33 -10.32 7.04
C ALA A 37 15.09 -9.24 7.81
N ALA A 38 14.46 -8.10 8.07
CA ALA A 38 15.04 -7.01 8.85
C ALA A 38 15.41 -7.47 10.27
N LEU A 39 14.50 -8.19 10.95
CA LEU A 39 14.75 -8.75 12.27
C LEU A 39 16.01 -9.62 12.29
N PHE A 40 16.11 -10.57 11.36
CA PHE A 40 17.24 -11.51 11.31
C PHE A 40 18.55 -10.85 10.88
N VAL A 41 18.51 -9.89 9.95
CA VAL A 41 19.68 -9.11 9.56
C VAL A 41 20.22 -8.33 10.74
N ALA A 42 19.38 -7.60 11.46
CA ALA A 42 19.78 -6.85 12.63
C ALA A 42 20.36 -7.73 13.73
N MET A 43 19.73 -8.88 14.01
CA MET A 43 20.24 -9.85 14.98
C MET A 43 21.61 -10.41 14.56
N GLY A 44 21.76 -10.79 13.29
CA GLY A 44 23.03 -11.28 12.75
C GLY A 44 24.13 -10.22 12.81
N VAL A 45 23.79 -8.96 12.54
CA VAL A 45 24.73 -7.84 12.67
C VAL A 45 25.11 -7.62 14.14
N HIS A 46 24.15 -7.60 15.07
CA HIS A 46 24.36 -7.32 16.49
C HIS A 46 25.42 -8.22 17.14
N TYR A 47 25.41 -9.53 16.84
CA TYR A 47 26.35 -10.51 17.41
C TYR A 47 27.65 -10.71 16.64
N THR A 48 27.89 -9.95 15.56
CA THR A 48 29.13 -10.04 14.78
C THR A 48 30.07 -8.86 15.09
N PRO A 49 31.38 -8.98 14.80
CA PRO A 49 32.31 -7.85 14.89
C PRO A 49 31.89 -6.65 14.03
N LEU A 50 31.06 -6.89 13.00
CA LEU A 50 30.42 -5.85 12.22
C LEU A 50 29.49 -5.00 13.11
N GLY A 51 28.71 -5.62 13.99
CA GLY A 51 27.80 -4.94 14.93
C GLY A 51 28.51 -3.96 15.86
N THR A 52 29.71 -4.28 16.35
CA THR A 52 30.47 -3.38 17.25
C THR A 52 31.12 -2.21 16.51
N MET A 53 31.41 -2.35 15.22
CA MET A 53 31.80 -1.22 14.36
C MET A 53 30.59 -0.37 13.96
N LEU A 54 29.44 -0.99 13.72
CA LEU A 54 28.22 -0.34 13.24
C LEU A 54 27.46 0.40 14.36
N THR A 55 27.43 -0.15 15.58
CA THR A 55 26.78 0.49 16.75
C THR A 55 27.56 1.68 17.31
N LYS A 56 28.86 1.80 17.00
CA LYS A 56 29.68 2.97 17.38
C LYS A 56 29.36 4.25 16.58
N GLY A 57 28.82 4.12 15.37
CA GLY A 57 28.44 5.25 14.50
C GLY A 57 26.93 5.57 14.50
N ILE A 58 26.11 4.73 15.13
CA ILE A 58 24.69 5.02 15.34
C ILE A 58 24.56 5.82 16.63
N ASP A 59 24.15 7.08 16.53
CA ASP A 59 23.53 7.75 17.67
C ASP A 59 22.26 6.96 18.03
N GLY A 60 22.35 6.14 19.08
CA GLY A 60 21.28 5.21 19.48
C GLY A 60 19.92 5.90 19.68
N GLU A 61 19.93 7.18 20.04
CA GLU A 61 18.75 8.04 20.16
C GLU A 61 18.06 8.31 18.82
N ILE A 62 18.78 8.51 17.72
CA ILE A 62 18.15 8.80 16.41
C ILE A 62 17.52 7.53 15.85
N PHE A 63 18.22 6.41 16.00
CA PHE A 63 17.72 5.13 15.51
C PHE A 63 16.50 4.64 16.30
N THR A 64 16.48 4.84 17.63
CA THR A 64 15.29 4.60 18.47
C THR A 64 14.12 5.48 18.05
N VAL A 65 14.32 6.79 17.87
CA VAL A 65 13.25 7.70 17.39
C VAL A 65 12.69 7.26 16.03
N LEU A 66 13.53 6.82 15.11
CA LEU A 66 13.07 6.31 13.81
C LEU A 66 12.33 4.97 13.94
N ALA A 67 12.71 4.13 14.89
CA ALA A 67 12.01 2.88 15.19
C ALA A 67 10.65 3.15 15.85
N ASP A 68 10.53 4.14 16.73
CA ASP A 68 9.28 4.57 17.35
C ASP A 68 8.31 5.15 16.31
N LEU A 69 8.82 5.96 15.37
CA LEU A 69 8.06 6.35 14.17
C LEU A 69 7.66 5.11 13.33
N GLY A 70 8.55 4.13 13.27
CA GLY A 70 8.31 2.79 12.73
C GLY A 70 7.02 2.16 13.25
N VAL A 71 6.97 2.00 14.57
CA VAL A 71 5.83 1.48 15.33
C VAL A 71 4.59 2.34 15.08
N LEU A 72 4.71 3.67 15.17
CA LEU A 72 3.63 4.62 14.96
C LEU A 72 2.91 4.40 13.62
N PHE A 73 3.68 4.35 12.52
CA PHE A 73 3.11 4.23 11.18
C PHE A 73 2.53 2.83 10.92
N LEU A 74 3.18 1.77 11.40
CA LEU A 74 2.68 0.41 11.28
C LEU A 74 1.32 0.27 11.98
N LEU A 75 1.24 0.67 13.24
CA LEU A 75 0.04 0.54 14.05
C LEU A 75 -1.09 1.46 13.61
N PHE A 76 -0.76 2.64 13.09
CA PHE A 76 -1.74 3.47 12.40
C PHE A 76 -2.36 2.75 11.21
N PHE A 77 -1.51 2.18 10.36
CA PHE A 77 -1.98 1.48 9.18
C PHE A 77 -2.83 0.27 9.55
N ILE A 78 -2.47 -0.42 10.63
CA ILE A 78 -3.26 -1.48 11.23
C ILE A 78 -4.62 -0.95 11.68
N GLY A 79 -4.64 0.12 12.47
CA GLY A 79 -5.88 0.76 12.92
C GLY A 79 -6.78 1.16 11.77
N LEU A 80 -6.20 1.61 10.65
CA LEU A 80 -6.92 1.91 9.42
C LEU A 80 -7.59 0.66 8.83
N GLN A 81 -7.02 -0.53 8.99
CA GLN A 81 -7.60 -1.77 8.47
C GLN A 81 -8.75 -2.32 9.31
N ILE A 82 -8.83 -2.00 10.60
CA ILE A 82 -9.84 -2.49 11.54
C ILE A 82 -11.24 -1.97 11.19
N ASP A 83 -12.23 -2.86 11.13
CA ASP A 83 -13.64 -2.49 11.09
C ASP A 83 -14.25 -2.51 12.49
N MET A 84 -14.58 -1.32 13.01
CA MET A 84 -15.19 -1.15 14.32
C MET A 84 -16.55 -1.84 14.48
N LYS A 85 -17.29 -2.07 13.40
CA LYS A 85 -18.57 -2.78 13.48
C LYS A 85 -18.35 -4.25 13.80
N GLU A 86 -17.38 -4.88 13.16
CA GLU A 86 -17.02 -6.28 13.39
C GLU A 86 -16.42 -6.46 14.79
N MET A 87 -15.51 -5.56 15.19
CA MET A 87 -14.87 -5.62 16.51
C MET A 87 -15.90 -5.44 17.65
N ARG A 88 -16.87 -4.53 17.49
CA ARG A 88 -17.95 -4.34 18.47
C ARG A 88 -18.83 -5.58 18.60
N ALA A 89 -19.13 -6.26 17.49
CA ALA A 89 -19.93 -7.49 17.51
C ALA A 89 -19.26 -8.62 18.32
N GLN A 90 -17.93 -8.63 18.39
CA GLN A 90 -17.15 -9.63 19.12
C GLN A 90 -16.58 -9.13 20.46
N SER A 91 -16.93 -7.92 20.88
CA SER A 91 -16.33 -7.24 22.06
C SER A 91 -16.35 -8.08 23.34
N GLY A 92 -17.44 -8.79 23.62
CA GLY A 92 -17.51 -9.68 24.80
C GLY A 92 -16.60 -10.90 24.73
N GLU A 93 -16.29 -11.40 23.53
CA GLU A 93 -15.32 -12.49 23.37
C GLU A 93 -13.88 -11.99 23.43
N ILE A 94 -13.60 -10.82 22.85
CA ILE A 94 -12.29 -10.17 22.91
C ILE A 94 -11.93 -9.85 24.36
N VAL A 95 -12.84 -9.23 25.13
CA VAL A 95 -12.59 -8.94 26.56
C VAL A 95 -12.33 -10.22 27.35
N LEU A 96 -13.08 -11.29 27.10
CA LEU A 96 -12.84 -12.59 27.75
C LEU A 96 -11.47 -13.16 27.36
N ALA A 97 -11.09 -13.07 26.09
CA ALA A 97 -9.79 -13.51 25.59
C ALA A 97 -8.66 -12.74 26.28
N THR A 98 -8.76 -11.41 26.37
CA THR A 98 -7.82 -10.55 27.10
C THR A 98 -7.72 -11.00 28.55
N VAL A 99 -8.82 -11.05 29.31
CA VAL A 99 -8.79 -11.44 30.73
C VAL A 99 -8.11 -12.78 30.95
N LEU A 100 -8.41 -13.79 30.13
CA LEU A 100 -7.78 -15.11 30.23
C LEU A 100 -6.31 -15.09 29.81
N ASN A 101 -5.97 -14.40 28.72
CA ASN A 101 -4.61 -14.22 28.22
C ASN A 101 -3.73 -13.41 29.18
N THR A 102 -4.31 -12.55 30.01
CA THR A 102 -3.58 -11.77 31.01
C THR A 102 -3.45 -12.53 32.33
N ALA A 103 -4.53 -13.14 32.82
CA ALA A 103 -4.56 -13.76 34.15
C ALA A 103 -3.75 -15.07 34.23
N VAL A 104 -3.79 -15.92 33.20
CA VAL A 104 -3.12 -17.23 33.26
C VAL A 104 -1.59 -17.11 33.25
N PRO A 105 -0.94 -16.32 32.36
CA PRO A 105 0.51 -16.10 32.44
C PRO A 105 0.95 -15.43 33.71
N PHE A 106 0.13 -14.50 34.25
CA PHE A 106 0.39 -13.88 35.54
C PHE A 106 0.51 -14.93 36.65
N LEU A 107 -0.50 -15.79 36.78
CA LEU A 107 -0.52 -16.85 37.79
C LEU A 107 0.62 -17.87 37.58
N MET A 108 0.90 -18.25 36.33
CA MET A 108 1.99 -19.18 36.02
C MET A 108 3.36 -18.58 36.32
N GLY A 109 3.61 -17.34 35.94
CA GLY A 109 4.87 -16.64 36.24
C GLY A 109 5.10 -16.49 37.73
N MET A 110 4.06 -16.07 38.46
CA MET A 110 4.08 -16.00 39.92
C MET A 110 4.33 -17.38 40.55
N GLY A 111 3.65 -18.41 40.06
CA GLY A 111 3.82 -19.79 40.53
C GLY A 111 5.25 -20.31 40.34
N VAL A 112 5.87 -20.04 39.19
CA VAL A 112 7.28 -20.39 38.94
C VAL A 112 8.20 -19.69 39.93
N MET A 113 8.01 -18.39 40.17
CA MET A 113 8.85 -17.66 41.12
C MET A 113 8.70 -18.16 42.56
N LEU A 114 7.48 -18.47 43.01
CA LEU A 114 7.25 -19.07 44.32
C LEU A 114 7.88 -20.45 44.44
N TRP A 115 7.78 -21.26 43.38
CA TRP A 115 8.38 -22.60 43.33
C TRP A 115 9.91 -22.56 43.42
N LEU A 116 10.53 -21.53 42.82
CA LEU A 116 11.97 -21.27 42.90
C LEU A 116 12.40 -20.64 44.25
N GLY A 117 11.47 -20.43 45.18
CA GLY A 117 11.76 -19.93 46.53
C GLY A 117 11.84 -18.41 46.65
N TYR A 118 11.42 -17.65 45.64
CA TYR A 118 11.35 -16.18 45.74
C TYR A 118 10.16 -15.74 46.60
N GLY A 119 10.30 -14.59 47.27
CA GLY A 119 9.25 -14.04 48.12
C GLY A 119 7.99 -13.64 47.34
N TRP A 120 6.84 -13.68 48.01
CA TRP A 120 5.52 -13.39 47.43
C TRP A 120 5.45 -12.08 46.65
N THR A 121 6.08 -11.02 47.15
CA THR A 121 6.03 -9.71 46.50
C THR A 121 6.79 -9.70 45.19
N LEU A 122 7.98 -10.31 45.15
CA LEU A 122 8.76 -10.39 43.92
C LEU A 122 8.09 -11.34 42.91
N ALA A 123 7.55 -12.46 43.38
CA ALA A 123 6.79 -13.38 42.55
C ALA A 123 5.57 -12.71 41.90
N PHE A 124 4.85 -11.87 42.65
CA PHE A 124 3.73 -11.09 42.12
C PHE A 124 4.18 -10.15 41.00
N VAL A 125 5.22 -9.36 41.22
CA VAL A 125 5.72 -8.39 40.23
C VAL A 125 6.26 -9.08 38.98
N ILE A 126 6.96 -10.21 39.13
CA ILE A 126 7.46 -10.97 37.98
C ILE A 126 6.30 -11.66 37.24
N GLY A 127 5.28 -12.16 37.94
CA GLY A 127 4.03 -12.60 37.33
C GLY A 127 3.39 -11.48 36.50
N VAL A 128 3.35 -10.27 37.07
CA VAL A 128 2.84 -9.06 36.41
C VAL A 128 3.55 -8.80 35.09
N THR A 129 4.87 -8.91 35.05
CA THR A 129 5.63 -8.75 33.79
C THR A 129 5.42 -9.88 32.78
N ARG A 130 4.67 -10.96 33.11
CA ARG A 130 4.28 -11.99 32.14
C ARG A 130 3.02 -11.65 31.35
N MET A 131 2.28 -10.62 31.77
CA MET A 131 1.01 -10.21 31.17
C MET A 131 1.17 -9.57 29.77
N PRO A 132 2.08 -8.59 29.54
CA PRO A 132 2.07 -7.77 28.32
C PRO A 132 2.29 -8.54 27.02
N THR A 133 1.71 -8.03 25.94
CA THR A 133 1.77 -8.58 24.58
C THR A 133 2.32 -7.53 23.61
N ALA A 134 3.28 -7.89 22.76
CA ALA A 134 3.78 -7.00 21.71
C ALA A 134 3.11 -7.25 20.36
N GLU A 135 1.95 -6.63 20.15
CA GLU A 135 1.21 -6.81 18.90
C GLU A 135 1.94 -6.22 17.67
N ALA A 136 2.78 -5.19 17.85
CA ALA A 136 3.49 -4.50 16.76
C ALA A 136 4.34 -5.44 15.88
N VAL A 137 4.75 -6.59 16.40
CA VAL A 137 5.54 -7.61 15.67
C VAL A 137 4.65 -8.55 14.85
N ILE A 138 3.48 -8.94 15.37
CA ILE A 138 2.63 -9.99 14.80
C ILE A 138 1.64 -9.42 13.78
N VAL A 139 1.20 -8.20 14.00
CA VAL A 139 0.19 -7.60 13.14
C VAL A 139 0.70 -7.33 11.71
N PRO A 140 1.95 -6.91 11.47
CA PRO A 140 2.54 -6.92 10.13
C PRO A 140 2.47 -8.27 9.41
N ILE A 141 2.72 -9.36 10.15
CA ILE A 141 2.65 -10.72 9.61
C ILE A 141 1.20 -11.08 9.27
N LEU A 142 0.25 -10.72 10.13
CA LEU A 142 -1.18 -10.87 9.84
C LEU A 142 -1.60 -10.14 8.57
N ASP A 143 -1.13 -8.90 8.32
CA ASP A 143 -1.44 -8.15 7.09
C ASP A 143 -0.86 -8.81 5.85
N GLU A 144 0.40 -9.27 5.92
CA GLU A 144 1.07 -9.93 4.81
C GLU A 144 0.32 -11.21 4.38
N PHE A 145 -0.25 -11.93 5.34
CA PHE A 145 -1.13 -13.08 5.07
C PHE A 145 -2.60 -12.73 4.79
N LYS A 146 -2.97 -11.44 4.82
CA LYS A 146 -4.34 -10.91 4.66
C LYS A 146 -5.33 -11.43 5.70
N LEU A 147 -4.87 -11.66 6.93
CA LEU A 147 -5.68 -12.18 8.02
C LEU A 147 -6.20 -11.11 8.98
N LEU A 148 -5.85 -9.83 8.80
CA LEU A 148 -6.29 -8.76 9.72
C LEU A 148 -7.80 -8.66 9.88
N ARG A 149 -8.57 -8.88 8.82
CA ARG A 149 -10.04 -8.82 8.82
C ARG A 149 -10.72 -10.16 9.15
N THR A 150 -9.95 -11.14 9.62
CA THR A 150 -10.51 -12.44 10.04
C THR A 150 -10.83 -12.41 11.52
N LYS A 151 -11.56 -13.43 12.00
CA LYS A 151 -11.80 -13.61 13.43
C LYS A 151 -10.49 -13.63 14.23
N VAL A 152 -9.47 -14.34 13.75
CA VAL A 152 -8.13 -14.38 14.38
C VAL A 152 -7.48 -13.01 14.45
N GLY A 153 -7.53 -12.24 13.34
CA GLY A 153 -6.98 -10.88 13.30
C GLY A 153 -7.67 -9.95 14.30
N ASN A 154 -9.01 -9.95 14.33
CA ASN A 154 -9.80 -9.13 15.24
C ASN A 154 -9.54 -9.47 16.72
N TYR A 155 -9.33 -10.75 17.05
CA TYR A 155 -8.97 -11.18 18.39
C TYR A 155 -7.57 -10.71 18.80
N ILE A 156 -6.56 -10.91 17.94
CA ILE A 156 -5.18 -10.53 18.25
C ILE A 156 -5.07 -9.02 18.43
N VAL A 157 -5.59 -8.23 17.48
CA VAL A 157 -5.52 -6.76 17.51
C VAL A 157 -6.42 -6.19 18.63
N GLY A 158 -7.62 -6.74 18.79
CA GLY A 158 -8.53 -6.28 19.85
C GLY A 158 -8.01 -6.58 21.25
N ALA A 159 -7.39 -7.73 21.45
CA ALA A 159 -6.77 -8.08 22.73
C ALA A 159 -5.50 -7.26 22.98
N GLY A 160 -4.67 -6.99 21.97
CA GLY A 160 -3.48 -6.16 22.09
C GLY A 160 -3.78 -4.73 22.53
N VAL A 161 -4.77 -4.08 21.92
CA VAL A 161 -5.23 -2.73 22.35
C VAL A 161 -5.68 -2.71 23.81
N LEU A 162 -6.34 -3.78 24.29
CA LEU A 162 -6.75 -3.88 25.70
C LEU A 162 -5.55 -4.20 26.62
N ASP A 163 -4.63 -5.04 26.16
CA ASP A 163 -3.40 -5.38 26.86
C ASP A 163 -2.52 -4.13 27.07
N ASP A 164 -2.41 -3.23 26.10
CA ASP A 164 -1.68 -1.96 26.24
C ASP A 164 -2.29 -1.06 27.32
N VAL A 165 -3.61 -0.99 27.41
CA VAL A 165 -4.28 -0.25 28.49
C VAL A 165 -3.93 -0.88 29.84
N ILE A 166 -3.96 -2.21 29.93
CA ILE A 166 -3.55 -2.94 31.14
C ILE A 166 -2.07 -2.67 31.46
N GLU A 167 -1.21 -2.60 30.45
CA GLU A 167 0.22 -2.36 30.56
C GLU A 167 0.53 -1.00 31.21
N VAL A 168 -0.21 0.05 30.85
CA VAL A 168 -0.06 1.37 31.46
C VAL A 168 -0.35 1.32 32.96
N PHE A 169 -1.45 0.67 33.34
CA PHE A 169 -1.78 0.47 34.76
C PHE A 169 -0.74 -0.39 35.47
N LEU A 170 -0.15 -1.36 34.76
CA LEU A 170 0.90 -2.23 35.27
C LEU A 170 2.17 -1.44 35.62
N VAL A 171 2.67 -0.62 34.70
CA VAL A 171 3.88 0.18 34.89
C VAL A 171 3.67 1.21 36.00
N ALA A 172 2.51 1.86 36.04
CA ALA A 172 2.14 2.76 37.13
C ALA A 172 2.13 2.02 38.47
N PHE A 173 1.48 0.85 38.55
CA PHE A 173 1.44 0.04 39.76
C PHE A 173 2.85 -0.37 40.23
N VAL A 174 3.70 -0.86 39.33
CA VAL A 174 5.06 -1.28 39.68
C VAL A 174 5.91 -0.09 40.11
N SER A 175 5.77 1.06 39.46
CA SER A 175 6.48 2.28 39.85
C SER A 175 6.08 2.75 41.25
N ILE A 176 4.79 2.76 41.58
CA ILE A 176 4.29 3.09 42.92
C ILE A 176 4.86 2.11 43.96
N TRP A 177 4.81 0.81 43.64
CA TRP A 177 5.30 -0.24 44.54
C TRP A 177 6.81 -0.12 44.82
N ILE A 178 7.60 0.19 43.80
CA ILE A 178 9.03 0.48 43.93
C ILE A 178 9.24 1.74 44.80
N GLY A 179 8.44 2.78 44.58
CA GLY A 179 8.48 4.03 45.36
C GLY A 179 8.20 3.81 46.86
N GLU A 180 7.22 2.96 47.19
CA GLU A 180 6.89 2.58 48.57
C GLU A 180 8.03 1.78 49.22
N LYS A 181 8.59 0.79 48.52
CA LYS A 181 9.69 -0.06 49.01
C LYS A 181 11.02 0.66 49.16
N SER A 182 11.29 1.65 48.31
CA SER A 182 12.52 2.45 48.34
C SER A 182 12.48 3.59 49.36
N GLY A 183 11.31 3.85 49.97
CA GLY A 183 11.13 4.92 50.97
C GLY A 183 11.23 6.34 50.39
N LEU A 184 11.27 6.49 49.07
CA LEU A 184 11.46 7.76 48.36
C LEU A 184 10.16 8.49 48.04
N VAL A 185 9.00 7.83 48.14
CA VAL A 185 7.69 8.40 47.77
C VAL A 185 6.64 8.06 48.82
N THR A 186 5.94 9.09 49.34
CA THR A 186 4.73 8.90 50.14
C THR A 186 3.61 8.42 49.22
N SER A 187 3.02 7.26 49.52
CA SER A 187 1.95 6.58 48.78
C SER A 187 0.79 7.53 48.41
N ASP A 188 0.85 8.17 47.25
CA ASP A 188 -0.23 9.02 46.76
C ASP A 188 -1.05 8.21 45.74
N THR A 189 -2.18 7.65 46.21
CA THR A 189 -3.18 6.96 45.37
C THR A 189 -3.68 7.78 44.16
N ARG A 190 -3.29 9.06 44.08
CA ARG A 190 -3.51 9.96 42.95
C ARG A 190 -2.94 9.47 41.63
N GLU A 191 -1.86 8.69 41.59
CA GLU A 191 -1.26 8.25 40.31
C GLU A 191 -2.21 7.33 39.52
N ILE A 192 -2.83 6.32 40.15
CA ILE A 192 -3.78 5.42 39.49
C ILE A 192 -5.03 6.17 39.01
N TRP A 193 -5.54 7.10 39.83
CA TRP A 193 -6.67 7.96 39.45
C TRP A 193 -6.32 8.90 38.30
N THR A 194 -5.07 9.38 38.24
CA THR A 194 -4.58 10.23 37.14
C THR A 194 -4.55 9.45 35.84
N VAL A 195 -4.02 8.21 35.85
CA VAL A 195 -4.04 7.32 34.66
C VAL A 195 -5.47 7.04 34.21
N ALA A 196 -6.38 6.69 35.12
CA ALA A 196 -7.78 6.43 34.77
C ALA A 196 -8.48 7.66 34.17
N MET A 197 -8.19 8.86 34.71
CA MET A 197 -8.66 10.13 34.17
C MET A 197 -8.10 10.39 32.77
N ASN A 198 -6.80 10.16 32.57
CA ASN A 198 -6.13 10.31 31.28
C ASN A 198 -6.75 9.41 30.20
N VAL A 199 -7.03 8.14 30.51
CA VAL A 199 -7.77 7.23 29.62
C VAL A 199 -9.14 7.81 29.25
N ALA A 200 -9.91 8.27 30.25
CA ALA A 200 -11.26 8.81 30.02
C ALA A 200 -11.23 10.08 29.15
N ILE A 201 -10.28 10.99 29.42
CA ILE A 201 -10.07 12.20 28.62
C ILE A 201 -9.66 11.81 27.20
N PHE A 202 -8.77 10.83 27.03
CA PHE A 202 -8.32 10.39 25.71
C PHE A 202 -9.47 9.85 24.86
N VAL A 203 -10.31 9.00 25.43
CA VAL A 203 -11.50 8.47 24.76
C VAL A 203 -12.50 9.60 24.42
N ALA A 204 -12.68 10.57 25.32
CA ALA A 204 -13.56 11.72 25.09
C ALA A 204 -13.05 12.61 23.93
N VAL A 205 -11.76 12.89 23.88
CA VAL A 205 -11.11 13.65 22.80
C VAL A 205 -11.20 12.88 21.49
N ALA A 206 -10.93 11.57 21.48
CA ALA A 206 -11.07 10.73 20.29
C ALA A 206 -12.50 10.78 19.72
N TRP A 207 -13.50 10.67 20.59
CA TRP A 207 -14.91 10.79 20.22
C TRP A 207 -15.25 12.19 19.68
N PHE A 208 -14.77 13.24 20.35
CA PHE A 208 -14.98 14.63 19.93
C PHE A 208 -14.38 14.91 18.55
N VAL A 209 -13.10 14.57 18.34
CA VAL A 209 -12.41 14.76 17.06
C VAL A 209 -13.10 13.98 15.95
N ARG A 210 -13.53 12.73 16.21
CA ARG A 210 -14.32 11.96 15.26
C ARG A 210 -15.58 12.70 14.85
N ARG A 211 -16.37 13.15 15.83
CA ARG A 211 -17.72 13.69 15.62
C ARG A 211 -17.70 15.08 14.99
N PHE A 212 -16.79 15.95 15.43
CA PHE A 212 -16.79 17.37 15.08
C PHE A 212 -15.72 17.77 14.06
N VAL A 213 -14.64 16.98 13.91
CA VAL A 213 -13.57 17.29 12.95
C VAL A 213 -13.65 16.35 11.76
N LEU A 214 -13.54 15.04 11.98
CA LEU A 214 -13.35 14.07 10.88
C LEU A 214 -14.62 13.80 10.07
N VAL A 215 -15.78 13.63 10.73
CA VAL A 215 -17.05 13.37 10.02
C VAL A 215 -17.48 14.55 9.15
N PRO A 216 -17.52 15.82 9.62
CA PRO A 216 -17.86 16.96 8.78
C PRO A 216 -16.90 17.12 7.61
N LEU A 217 -15.61 16.91 7.86
CA LEU A 217 -14.59 16.99 6.83
C LEU A 217 -14.80 15.90 5.78
N SER A 218 -15.12 14.65 6.17
CA SER A 218 -15.37 13.55 5.22
C SER A 218 -16.49 13.82 4.21
N HIS A 219 -17.53 14.58 4.59
CA HIS A 219 -18.63 14.96 3.69
C HIS A 219 -18.27 16.06 2.70
N TRP A 220 -17.28 16.89 3.02
CA TRP A 220 -16.81 17.97 2.15
C TRP A 220 -15.73 17.52 1.17
N THR A 221 -15.20 16.30 1.33
CA THR A 221 -13.93 15.92 0.71
C THR A 221 -14.10 15.00 -0.50
N ARG A 222 -14.23 15.61 -1.69
CA ARG A 222 -13.60 15.09 -2.94
C ARG A 222 -12.11 15.41 -2.90
N VAL A 223 -11.40 14.88 -1.91
CA VAL A 223 -10.02 15.32 -1.62
C VAL A 223 -9.01 14.62 -2.53
N LYS A 224 -8.01 15.39 -2.95
CA LYS A 224 -6.80 14.85 -3.60
C LYS A 224 -6.06 13.96 -2.60
N VAL A 225 -5.53 12.81 -3.05
CA VAL A 225 -4.72 11.87 -2.25
C VAL A 225 -3.73 12.59 -1.32
N SER A 226 -3.07 13.66 -1.78
CA SER A 226 -2.12 14.44 -0.97
C SER A 226 -2.70 15.02 0.31
N ASN A 227 -3.94 15.54 0.31
CA ASN A 227 -4.48 16.13 1.54
C ASN A 227 -4.97 15.03 2.49
N LEU A 228 -5.43 13.88 1.97
CA LEU A 228 -5.75 12.71 2.81
C LEU A 228 -4.49 12.18 3.51
N VAL A 229 -3.37 12.09 2.79
CA VAL A 229 -2.08 11.68 3.38
C VAL A 229 -1.60 12.71 4.41
N MET A 230 -1.70 14.02 4.13
CA MET A 230 -1.32 15.05 5.11
C MET A 230 -2.21 15.02 6.36
N MET A 231 -3.51 14.85 6.17
CA MET A 231 -4.46 14.69 7.28
C MET A 231 -4.18 13.42 8.08
N THR A 232 -3.86 12.33 7.40
CA THR A 232 -3.44 11.07 8.02
C THR A 232 -2.25 11.29 8.93
N ILE A 233 -1.20 11.93 8.41
CA ILE A 233 0.01 12.25 9.17
C ILE A 233 -0.34 13.15 10.36
N LEU A 234 -1.15 14.19 10.17
CA LEU A 234 -1.54 15.11 11.24
C LEU A 234 -2.33 14.40 12.34
N VAL A 235 -3.33 13.59 11.98
CA VAL A 235 -4.15 12.84 12.95
C VAL A 235 -3.29 11.80 13.67
N LEU A 236 -2.38 11.13 12.95
CA LEU A 236 -1.43 10.18 13.53
C LEU A 236 -0.54 10.84 14.59
N PHE A 237 0.14 11.94 14.25
CA PHE A 237 1.00 12.63 15.22
C PHE A 237 0.22 13.26 16.37
N LEU A 238 -0.98 13.79 16.10
CA LEU A 238 -1.83 14.35 17.14
C LEU A 238 -2.23 13.29 18.17
N PHE A 239 -2.76 12.15 17.74
CA PHE A 239 -3.20 11.10 18.66
C PHE A 239 -2.04 10.29 19.24
N GLY A 240 -0.98 10.04 18.48
CA GLY A 240 0.25 9.42 18.99
C GLY A 240 0.89 10.26 20.08
N GLY A 241 1.10 11.56 19.82
CA GLY A 241 1.68 12.48 20.80
C GLY A 241 0.75 12.73 22.00
N PHE A 242 -0.56 12.79 21.78
CA PHE A 242 -1.52 12.95 22.88
C PHE A 242 -1.64 11.69 23.74
N ALA A 243 -1.59 10.49 23.16
CA ALA A 243 -1.55 9.24 23.91
C ALA A 243 -0.27 9.14 24.75
N GLU A 244 0.88 9.50 24.17
CA GLU A 244 2.16 9.54 24.89
C GLU A 244 2.12 10.56 26.04
N TYR A 245 1.58 11.76 25.80
CA TYR A 245 1.40 12.76 26.85
C TYR A 245 0.44 12.32 27.97
N ALA A 246 -0.53 11.48 27.65
CA ALA A 246 -1.51 10.93 28.58
C ALA A 246 -1.01 9.66 29.30
N ASP A 247 0.25 9.27 29.11
CA ASP A 247 0.85 8.02 29.59
C ASP A 247 0.15 6.76 29.07
N LEU A 248 -0.57 6.84 27.94
CA LEU A 248 -1.28 5.71 27.33
C LEU A 248 -0.42 4.91 26.36
N GLY A 249 0.75 5.44 26.01
CA GLY A 249 1.66 4.87 25.03
C GLY A 249 1.29 5.24 23.59
N LEU A 250 2.35 5.47 22.81
CA LEU A 250 2.32 5.78 21.38
C LEU A 250 1.53 4.76 20.53
N VAL A 251 1.50 3.49 20.95
CA VAL A 251 0.83 2.36 20.28
C VAL A 251 -0.68 2.56 20.21
N VAL A 252 -1.31 2.80 21.37
CA VAL A 252 -2.75 3.06 21.51
C VAL A 252 -3.16 4.29 20.69
N GLY A 253 -2.35 5.35 20.74
CA GLY A 253 -2.56 6.57 19.97
C GLY A 253 -2.60 6.33 18.45
N ALA A 254 -1.66 5.56 17.93
CA ALA A 254 -1.56 5.23 16.52
C ALA A 254 -2.76 4.41 16.02
N ILE A 255 -3.15 3.36 16.76
CA ILE A 255 -4.27 2.49 16.38
C ILE A 255 -5.58 3.28 16.36
N VAL A 256 -5.84 4.06 17.42
CA VAL A 256 -7.03 4.91 17.50
C VAL A 256 -7.05 5.93 16.36
N ALA A 257 -5.92 6.55 16.03
CA ALA A 257 -5.83 7.43 14.86
C ALA A 257 -6.22 6.72 13.56
N GLY A 258 -5.73 5.50 13.34
CA GLY A 258 -6.07 4.68 12.16
C GLY A 258 -7.57 4.39 12.08
N ILE A 259 -8.15 3.93 13.19
CA ILE A 259 -9.58 3.63 13.30
C ILE A 259 -10.43 4.87 13.00
N LEU A 260 -10.03 6.02 13.52
CA LEU A 260 -10.72 7.29 13.31
C LEU A 260 -10.66 7.75 11.84
N MET A 261 -9.56 7.43 11.14
CA MET A 261 -9.34 7.79 9.74
C MET A 261 -10.05 6.86 8.75
N ARG A 262 -10.36 5.61 9.14
CA ARG A 262 -10.97 4.62 8.24
C ARG A 262 -12.27 5.09 7.57
N PRO A 263 -13.29 5.62 8.29
CA PRO A 263 -14.50 6.13 7.65
C PRO A 263 -14.24 7.27 6.64
N VAL A 264 -13.17 8.06 6.86
CA VAL A 264 -12.80 9.16 5.98
C VAL A 264 -12.18 8.64 4.68
N PHE A 265 -11.40 7.56 4.76
CA PHE A 265 -10.85 6.88 3.59
C PHE A 265 -11.96 6.23 2.77
N ASP A 266 -12.90 5.54 3.42
CA ASP A 266 -14.04 4.91 2.77
C ASP A 266 -14.93 5.95 2.05
N ALA A 267 -15.19 7.10 2.70
CA ALA A 267 -15.97 8.19 2.11
C ALA A 267 -15.29 8.87 0.89
N ALA A 268 -13.95 8.84 0.83
CA ALA A 268 -13.18 9.48 -0.24
C ALA A 268 -13.06 8.64 -1.53
N GLY A 269 -13.59 7.41 -1.56
CA GLY A 269 -13.58 6.50 -2.72
C GLY A 269 -12.17 6.31 -3.31
N LYS A 270 -11.99 6.59 -4.60
CA LYS A 270 -10.70 6.41 -5.32
C LYS A 270 -9.53 7.18 -4.68
N ALA A 271 -9.78 8.34 -4.07
CA ALA A 271 -8.74 9.08 -3.38
C ALA A 271 -8.33 8.43 -2.05
N GLY A 272 -9.30 7.80 -1.36
CA GLY A 272 -9.07 6.97 -0.18
C GLY A 272 -8.20 5.76 -0.51
N GLU A 273 -8.52 5.02 -1.57
CA GLU A 273 -7.68 3.89 -2.05
C GLU A 273 -6.26 4.32 -2.43
N GLY A 274 -6.12 5.52 -3.00
CA GLY A 274 -4.81 6.12 -3.30
C GLY A 274 -4.02 6.46 -2.04
N ALA A 275 -4.70 7.00 -1.01
CA ALA A 275 -4.09 7.32 0.27
C ALA A 275 -3.73 6.05 1.05
N ASP A 276 -4.58 5.02 1.05
CA ASP A 276 -4.32 3.71 1.66
C ASP A 276 -3.03 3.09 1.11
N ARG A 277 -2.88 3.04 -0.22
CA ARG A 277 -1.66 2.55 -0.86
C ARG A 277 -0.42 3.36 -0.49
N ALA A 278 -0.55 4.69 -0.42
CA ALA A 278 0.56 5.55 -0.03
C ALA A 278 0.98 5.33 1.43
N THR A 279 0.01 5.26 2.36
CA THR A 279 0.25 4.98 3.77
C THR A 279 0.86 3.60 3.96
N ARG A 280 0.34 2.56 3.29
CA ARG A 280 0.89 1.20 3.32
C ARG A 280 2.36 1.17 2.90
N ALA A 281 2.69 1.84 1.80
CA ALA A 281 4.05 1.88 1.27
C ALA A 281 5.04 2.53 2.24
N VAL A 282 4.62 3.59 2.94
CA VAL A 282 5.43 4.28 3.95
C VAL A 282 5.56 3.43 5.21
N ALA A 283 4.45 2.86 5.69
CA ALA A 283 4.39 2.06 6.91
C ALA A 283 5.21 0.78 6.80
N TYR A 284 5.04 -0.05 5.76
CA TYR A 284 5.79 -1.31 5.65
C TYR A 284 7.11 -1.17 4.91
N GLY A 285 7.19 -0.31 3.88
CA GLY A 285 8.36 -0.25 3.00
C GLY A 285 9.56 0.47 3.60
N PHE A 286 9.35 1.41 4.53
CA PHE A 286 10.42 2.17 5.15
C PHE A 286 10.41 2.04 6.68
N PHE A 287 9.33 2.50 7.31
CA PHE A 287 9.22 2.57 8.76
C PHE A 287 9.18 1.19 9.43
N GLY A 288 8.49 0.23 8.81
CA GLY A 288 8.43 -1.13 9.31
C GLY A 288 9.77 -1.84 9.26
N VAL A 289 10.54 -1.66 8.19
CA VAL A 289 11.90 -2.20 8.10
C VAL A 289 12.76 -1.68 9.26
N ILE A 290 12.75 -0.36 9.51
CA ILE A 290 13.53 0.25 10.60
C ILE A 290 13.09 -0.31 11.96
N PHE A 291 11.78 -0.41 12.19
CA PHE A 291 11.26 -1.00 13.42
C PHE A 291 11.79 -2.43 13.62
N PHE A 292 11.66 -3.32 12.63
CA PHE A 292 12.14 -4.70 12.78
C PHE A 292 13.67 -4.80 12.89
N LEU A 293 14.42 -3.89 12.26
CA LEU A 293 15.86 -3.78 12.50
C LEU A 293 16.14 -3.45 13.97
N TRP A 294 15.40 -2.51 14.56
CA TRP A 294 15.54 -2.15 15.96
C TRP A 294 15.16 -3.28 16.91
N VAL A 295 14.08 -4.00 16.62
CA VAL A 295 13.70 -5.19 17.37
C VAL A 295 14.83 -6.22 17.35
N GLY A 296 15.45 -6.47 16.19
CA GLY A 296 16.54 -7.43 16.05
C GLY A 296 17.81 -7.02 16.79
N MET A 297 18.11 -5.71 16.88
CA MET A 297 19.25 -5.20 17.64
C MET A 297 19.00 -5.16 19.15
N SER A 298 17.75 -5.22 19.58
CA SER A 298 17.36 -5.23 21.00
C SER A 298 17.37 -6.64 21.61
N VAL A 299 17.60 -7.68 20.80
CA VAL A 299 17.67 -9.07 21.23
C VAL A 299 18.98 -9.32 21.98
N ASP A 300 18.88 -9.61 23.28
CA ASP A 300 20.00 -10.00 24.14
C ASP A 300 19.82 -11.43 24.68
N LEU A 301 20.71 -12.33 24.24
CA LEU A 301 20.73 -13.75 24.57
C LEU A 301 21.78 -14.11 25.61
N GLU A 302 22.51 -13.15 26.17
CA GLU A 302 23.57 -13.43 27.16
C GLU A 302 23.00 -14.16 28.40
N GLY A 303 21.78 -13.82 28.79
CA GLY A 303 21.07 -14.50 29.88
C GLY A 303 20.75 -15.97 29.61
N MET A 304 20.60 -16.40 28.35
CA MET A 304 20.46 -17.83 28.01
C MET A 304 21.74 -18.62 28.29
N VAL A 305 22.90 -17.96 28.26
CA VAL A 305 24.18 -18.59 28.59
C VAL A 305 24.43 -18.57 30.10
N LYS A 306 24.10 -17.45 30.77
CA LYS A 306 24.36 -17.25 32.21
C LYS A 306 23.39 -17.99 33.13
N ALA A 307 22.11 -18.06 32.77
CA ALA A 307 21.05 -18.66 33.59
C ALA A 307 19.99 -19.38 32.74
N PRO A 308 20.36 -20.45 32.01
CA PRO A 308 19.49 -21.11 31.04
C PRO A 308 18.20 -21.65 31.66
N GLU A 309 18.30 -22.28 32.83
CA GLU A 309 17.14 -22.89 33.50
C GLU A 309 16.07 -21.85 33.85
N LEU A 310 16.49 -20.75 34.48
CA LEU A 310 15.60 -19.66 34.88
C LEU A 310 14.96 -18.99 33.65
N ALA A 311 15.77 -18.70 32.63
CA ALA A 311 15.29 -18.07 31.40
C ALA A 311 14.28 -18.95 30.65
N ILE A 312 14.53 -20.26 30.56
CA ILE A 312 13.61 -21.23 29.93
C ILE A 312 12.31 -21.35 30.72
N LEU A 313 12.38 -21.46 32.06
CA LEU A 313 11.19 -21.56 32.90
C LEU A 313 10.31 -20.30 32.79
N LEU A 314 10.93 -19.12 32.81
CA LEU A 314 10.22 -17.84 32.66
C LEU A 314 9.62 -17.67 31.27
N PHE A 315 10.33 -18.10 30.22
CA PHE A 315 9.80 -18.15 28.85
C PHE A 315 8.59 -19.10 28.75
N LEU A 316 8.70 -20.32 29.28
CA LEU A 316 7.62 -21.30 29.23
C LEU A 316 6.40 -20.85 30.05
N ALA A 317 6.60 -20.23 31.21
CA ALA A 317 5.51 -19.71 32.03
C ALA A 317 4.66 -18.67 31.26
N ALA A 318 5.34 -17.79 30.52
CA ALA A 318 4.69 -16.84 29.64
C ALA A 318 3.99 -17.53 28.45
N PHE A 319 4.77 -18.32 27.70
CA PHE A 319 4.37 -18.92 26.44
C PHE A 319 3.18 -19.86 26.61
N VAL A 320 3.32 -20.80 27.55
CA VAL A 320 2.27 -21.78 27.87
C VAL A 320 1.10 -21.09 28.56
N GLY A 321 1.34 -20.10 29.43
CA GLY A 321 0.26 -19.38 30.10
C GLY A 321 -0.70 -18.72 29.13
N LYS A 322 -0.18 -18.03 28.11
CA LYS A 322 -1.02 -17.36 27.10
C LYS A 322 -1.75 -18.37 26.22
N LEU A 323 -1.06 -19.45 25.85
CA LEU A 323 -1.68 -20.54 25.10
C LEU A 323 -2.84 -21.15 25.88
N VAL A 324 -2.63 -21.52 27.13
CA VAL A 324 -3.67 -22.09 27.99
C VAL A 324 -4.84 -21.12 28.14
N GLY A 325 -4.57 -19.83 28.39
CA GLY A 325 -5.59 -18.79 28.49
C GLY A 325 -6.54 -18.76 27.28
N ILE A 326 -6.00 -18.78 26.06
CA ILE A 326 -6.81 -18.82 24.83
C ILE A 326 -7.46 -20.20 24.61
N PHE A 327 -6.78 -21.29 24.94
CA PHE A 327 -7.33 -22.64 24.80
C PHE A 327 -8.56 -22.91 25.67
N LEU A 328 -8.70 -22.21 26.81
CA LEU A 328 -9.90 -22.27 27.64
C LEU A 328 -11.17 -21.79 26.90
N MET A 329 -11.03 -21.03 25.82
CA MET A 329 -12.17 -20.58 25.00
C MET A 329 -12.66 -21.63 23.98
N VAL A 330 -11.88 -22.68 23.71
CA VAL A 330 -12.25 -23.79 22.81
C VAL A 330 -13.42 -24.60 23.36
N PRO A 331 -13.41 -25.12 24.61
CA PRO A 331 -14.56 -25.85 25.15
C PRO A 331 -15.82 -24.98 25.27
N MET A 332 -15.67 -23.66 25.33
CA MET A 332 -16.78 -22.70 25.31
C MET A 332 -17.40 -22.51 23.91
N LYS A 333 -16.92 -23.25 22.89
CA LYS A 333 -17.32 -23.16 21.47
C LYS A 333 -17.13 -21.77 20.86
N LYS A 334 -16.27 -20.94 21.45
CA LYS A 334 -15.96 -19.59 20.94
C LYS A 334 -14.87 -19.62 19.88
N LEU A 335 -13.91 -20.54 19.98
CA LEU A 335 -12.79 -20.71 19.05
C LEU A 335 -12.65 -22.17 18.62
N THR A 336 -12.19 -22.38 17.38
CA THR A 336 -11.69 -23.68 16.92
C THR A 336 -10.28 -23.93 17.45
N VAL A 337 -9.83 -25.18 17.45
CA VAL A 337 -8.47 -25.56 17.89
C VAL A 337 -7.39 -24.85 17.06
N LYS A 338 -7.62 -24.69 15.75
CA LYS A 338 -6.67 -24.00 14.85
C LYS A 338 -6.59 -22.52 15.18
N GLU A 339 -7.75 -21.86 15.35
CA GLU A 339 -7.81 -20.45 15.75
C GLU A 339 -7.15 -20.23 17.12
N ALA A 340 -7.39 -21.10 18.10
CA ALA A 340 -6.80 -21.00 19.43
C ALA A 340 -5.27 -21.10 19.42
N TRP A 341 -4.71 -22.03 18.62
CA TRP A 341 -3.26 -22.10 18.41
C TRP A 341 -2.71 -20.83 17.79
N THR A 342 -3.34 -20.32 16.72
CA THR A 342 -2.88 -19.13 16.01
C THR A 342 -2.97 -17.89 16.90
N ILE A 343 -4.10 -17.67 17.59
CA ILE A 343 -4.31 -16.53 18.49
C ILE A 343 -3.35 -16.62 19.68
N GLY A 344 -3.28 -17.78 20.35
CA GLY A 344 -2.41 -17.95 21.52
C GLY A 344 -0.93 -17.77 21.21
N ILE A 345 -0.45 -18.22 20.05
CA ILE A 345 0.93 -17.93 19.62
C ILE A 345 1.07 -16.47 19.23
N GLY A 346 0.11 -15.88 18.50
CA GLY A 346 0.16 -14.48 18.12
C GLY A 346 0.23 -13.51 19.31
N LEU A 347 -0.42 -13.86 20.43
CA LEU A 347 -0.39 -13.04 21.65
C LEU A 347 0.88 -13.24 22.49
N ASN A 348 1.79 -14.14 22.10
CA ASN A 348 3.04 -14.38 22.82
C ASN A 348 4.21 -13.50 22.37
N ALA A 349 4.04 -12.65 21.36
CA ALA A 349 5.09 -11.74 20.95
C ALA A 349 5.42 -10.77 22.09
N ARG A 350 6.70 -10.40 22.23
CA ARG A 350 7.21 -9.55 23.31
C ARG A 350 8.12 -8.45 22.78
N LEU A 351 8.18 -7.36 23.54
CA LEU A 351 9.00 -6.18 23.26
C LEU A 351 9.53 -5.57 24.59
N THR A 352 9.64 -4.25 24.66
CA THR A 352 10.44 -3.50 25.63
C THR A 352 9.88 -3.41 27.04
N THR A 353 8.57 -3.49 27.26
CA THR A 353 7.98 -3.15 28.57
C THR A 353 8.42 -4.09 29.69
N GLU A 354 8.53 -5.39 29.40
CA GLU A 354 9.08 -6.36 30.35
C GLU A 354 10.52 -6.03 30.73
N ILE A 355 11.33 -5.57 29.76
CA ILE A 355 12.73 -5.18 29.97
C ILE A 355 12.81 -3.90 30.78
N ILE A 356 11.93 -2.92 30.52
CA ILE A 356 11.84 -1.67 31.28
C ILE A 356 11.51 -1.98 32.74
N VAL A 357 10.47 -2.79 32.98
CA VAL A 357 10.09 -3.15 34.35
C VAL A 357 11.20 -3.95 35.04
N ALA A 358 11.84 -4.90 34.34
CA ALA A 358 12.99 -5.63 34.86
C ALA A 358 14.15 -4.68 35.22
N LYS A 359 14.41 -3.66 34.40
CA LYS A 359 15.44 -2.66 34.66
C LYS A 359 15.09 -1.78 35.86
N LEU A 360 13.85 -1.31 35.97
CA LEU A 360 13.38 -0.55 37.14
C LEU A 360 13.57 -1.34 38.44
N LEU A 361 13.30 -2.65 38.41
CA LEU A 361 13.52 -3.54 39.56
C LEU A 361 15.00 -3.73 39.87
N LEU A 362 15.86 -3.82 38.85
CA LEU A 362 17.31 -3.93 39.03
C LEU A 362 17.89 -2.64 39.62
N ASP A 363 17.49 -1.49 39.09
CA ASP A 363 17.94 -0.16 39.55
C ASP A 363 17.49 0.11 40.99
N ALA A 364 16.29 -0.37 41.36
CA ALA A 364 15.79 -0.37 42.73
C ALA A 364 16.43 -1.44 43.65
N GLN A 365 17.35 -2.25 43.14
CA GLN A 365 18.01 -3.35 43.84
C GLN A 365 17.04 -4.43 44.38
N LEU A 366 15.88 -4.58 43.75
CA LEU A 366 14.84 -5.55 44.14
C LEU A 366 15.01 -6.91 43.45
N ILE A 367 15.76 -6.96 42.35
CA ILE A 367 16.19 -8.19 41.68
C ILE A 367 17.70 -8.19 41.49
N ASP A 368 18.29 -9.38 41.40
CA ASP A 368 19.70 -9.54 41.06
C ASP A 368 19.94 -9.51 39.54
N ILE A 369 21.21 -9.37 39.16
CA ILE A 369 21.64 -9.36 37.76
C ILE A 369 21.28 -10.69 37.08
N GLN A 370 21.28 -11.80 37.83
CA GLN A 370 20.95 -13.13 37.29
C GLN A 370 19.48 -13.22 36.86
N LEU A 371 18.53 -12.79 37.71
CA LEU A 371 17.13 -12.74 37.36
C LEU A 371 16.85 -11.71 36.27
N PHE A 372 17.48 -10.53 36.31
CA PHE A 372 17.37 -9.53 35.25
C PHE A 372 17.79 -10.10 33.89
N THR A 373 18.98 -10.70 33.80
CA THR A 373 19.48 -11.28 32.54
C THR A 373 18.59 -12.44 32.05
N ALA A 374 18.04 -13.26 32.96
CA ALA A 374 17.09 -14.30 32.59
C ALA A 374 15.77 -13.77 32.03
N LEU A 375 15.25 -12.66 32.57
CA LEU A 375 14.04 -11.98 32.07
C LEU A 375 14.25 -11.43 30.66
N VAL A 376 15.36 -10.73 30.44
CA VAL A 376 15.74 -10.18 29.13
C VAL A 376 15.91 -11.31 28.10
N ALA A 377 16.57 -12.40 28.49
CA ALA A 377 16.75 -13.58 27.65
C ALA A 377 15.41 -14.25 27.28
N ALA A 378 14.50 -14.42 28.24
CA ALA A 378 13.17 -15.01 27.99
C ALA A 378 12.33 -14.15 27.03
N SER A 379 12.39 -12.82 27.16
CA SER A 379 11.75 -11.89 26.22
C SER A 379 12.37 -12.01 24.82
N SER A 380 13.70 -11.96 24.73
CA SER A 380 14.45 -12.07 23.47
C SER A 380 14.18 -13.36 22.71
N VAL A 381 14.06 -14.51 23.41
CA VAL A 381 13.67 -15.78 22.77
C VAL A 381 12.24 -15.72 22.23
N SER A 382 11.31 -15.09 22.94
CA SER A 382 9.93 -14.91 22.44
C SER A 382 9.89 -14.06 21.17
N THR A 383 10.68 -12.98 21.12
CA THR A 383 10.82 -12.08 19.97
C THR A 383 11.25 -12.82 18.69
N ILE A 384 12.05 -13.88 18.82
CA ILE A 384 12.50 -14.69 17.67
C ILE A 384 11.51 -15.82 17.36
N VAL A 385 11.14 -16.58 18.39
CA VAL A 385 10.40 -17.84 18.23
C VAL A 385 8.96 -17.58 17.79
N VAL A 386 8.31 -16.56 18.34
CA VAL A 386 6.88 -16.31 18.12
C VAL A 386 6.59 -15.91 16.67
N PRO A 387 7.25 -14.90 16.07
CA PRO A 387 7.01 -14.54 14.67
C PRO A 387 7.22 -15.70 13.70
N LEU A 388 8.25 -16.53 13.95
CA LEU A 388 8.56 -17.68 13.13
C LEU A 388 7.47 -18.77 13.25
N LEU A 389 7.12 -19.17 14.47
CA LEU A 389 6.07 -20.17 14.70
C LEU A 389 4.72 -19.70 14.16
N PHE A 390 4.39 -18.43 14.39
CA PHE A 390 3.16 -17.82 13.89
C PHE A 390 3.10 -17.87 12.36
N SER A 391 4.19 -17.49 11.68
CA SER A 391 4.30 -17.52 10.22
C SER A 391 4.11 -18.92 9.66
N VAL A 392 4.74 -19.92 10.26
CA VAL A 392 4.62 -21.34 9.83
C VAL A 392 3.19 -21.85 9.99
N LEU A 393 2.53 -21.55 11.10
CA LEU A 393 1.17 -22.01 11.36
C LEU A 393 0.15 -21.33 10.44
N VAL A 394 0.27 -20.01 10.27
CA VAL A 394 -0.58 -19.25 9.36
C VAL A 394 -0.39 -19.75 7.92
N ALA A 395 0.85 -19.96 7.47
CA ALA A 395 1.11 -20.51 6.15
C ALA A 395 0.49 -21.91 5.95
N ARG A 396 0.42 -22.71 7.01
CA ARG A 396 -0.16 -24.07 6.98
C ARG A 396 -1.69 -24.10 7.03
N TRP A 397 -2.32 -23.21 7.78
CA TRP A 397 -3.78 -23.22 8.02
C TRP A 397 -4.53 -22.06 7.36
N ARG A 398 -3.87 -21.33 6.44
CA ARG A 398 -4.42 -20.13 5.79
C ARG A 398 -5.84 -20.30 5.25
N GLU A 399 -6.13 -21.39 4.55
CA GLU A 399 -7.45 -21.63 3.96
C GLU A 399 -8.55 -21.77 5.01
N ASP A 400 -8.27 -22.49 6.10
CA ASP A 400 -9.23 -22.66 7.20
C ASP A 400 -9.47 -21.35 7.94
N LEU A 401 -8.41 -20.56 8.14
CA LEU A 401 -8.49 -19.25 8.80
C LEU A 401 -9.25 -18.23 7.95
N MET A 402 -9.10 -18.27 6.61
CA MET A 402 -9.84 -17.37 5.70
C MET A 402 -11.33 -17.72 5.54
N ARG A 403 -11.74 -18.98 5.77
CA ARG A 403 -13.16 -19.36 5.76
C ARG A 403 -13.98 -18.71 6.89
N SER A 404 -13.32 -18.11 7.87
CA SER A 404 -13.96 -17.35 8.96
C SER A 404 -14.35 -15.90 8.60
N VAL A 405 -14.09 -15.45 7.36
CA VAL A 405 -14.46 -14.12 6.88
C VAL A 405 -15.97 -14.07 6.57
N PRO A 406 -16.75 -13.19 7.21
CA PRO A 406 -18.13 -12.96 6.81
C PRO A 406 -18.15 -12.47 5.35
N ALA A 407 -18.97 -13.09 4.51
CA ALA A 407 -19.13 -12.66 3.12
C ALA A 407 -19.72 -11.24 3.07
N THR A 408 -18.89 -10.21 2.97
CA THR A 408 -19.34 -8.89 2.55
C THR A 408 -19.50 -8.89 1.04
N SER A 409 -20.73 -9.10 0.60
CA SER A 409 -21.17 -8.95 -0.79
C SER A 409 -20.73 -7.58 -1.34
N PRO A 410 -20.11 -7.49 -2.53
CA PRO A 410 -20.03 -6.22 -3.23
C PRO A 410 -21.45 -5.79 -3.59
N THR A 411 -21.86 -4.62 -3.10
CA THR A 411 -23.08 -3.94 -3.53
C THR A 411 -23.10 -3.81 -5.05
N ALA A 412 -24.10 -4.43 -5.68
CA ALA A 412 -24.40 -4.26 -7.09
C ALA A 412 -24.66 -2.76 -7.41
N PRO A 413 -24.18 -2.23 -8.55
CA PRO A 413 -24.55 -0.89 -8.97
C PRO A 413 -26.02 -0.84 -9.37
N ALA A 414 -26.71 0.24 -8.98
CA ALA A 414 -28.13 0.49 -9.23
C ALA A 414 -28.45 0.56 -10.74
N PRO A 415 -29.66 0.11 -11.17
CA PRO A 415 -30.06 0.17 -12.56
C PRO A 415 -30.59 1.56 -12.91
N GLY A 416 -30.13 2.14 -14.02
CA GLY A 416 -30.84 3.24 -14.68
C GLY A 416 -29.96 4.31 -15.32
N THR A 417 -29.56 4.07 -16.57
CA THR A 417 -29.42 5.14 -17.57
C THR A 417 -29.82 4.55 -18.93
N PRO A 418 -30.73 5.18 -19.70
CA PRO A 418 -31.26 4.59 -20.93
C PRO A 418 -30.21 4.68 -22.06
N THR A 419 -29.86 3.55 -22.66
CA THR A 419 -29.02 3.50 -23.86
C THR A 419 -29.87 3.65 -25.11
N VAL A 420 -29.36 4.49 -26.02
CA VAL A 420 -29.75 4.62 -27.43
C VAL A 420 -29.90 3.23 -28.04
N ALA A 421 -31.01 3.01 -28.76
CA ALA A 421 -31.43 1.72 -29.30
C ALA A 421 -30.31 1.01 -30.08
N GLU A 422 -29.60 0.09 -29.42
CA GLU A 422 -28.73 -0.88 -30.06
C GLU A 422 -29.59 -2.00 -30.61
N VAL A 423 -29.35 -2.38 -31.87
CA VAL A 423 -30.06 -3.50 -32.49
C VAL A 423 -29.70 -4.77 -31.71
N PRO A 424 -30.68 -5.53 -31.16
CA PRO A 424 -30.40 -6.75 -30.41
C PRO A 424 -30.06 -7.89 -31.38
N TRP A 425 -28.80 -7.93 -31.83
CA TRP A 425 -28.30 -8.90 -32.82
C TRP A 425 -28.49 -10.36 -32.41
N HIS A 426 -28.42 -10.64 -31.11
CA HIS A 426 -28.62 -11.97 -30.51
C HIS A 426 -30.09 -12.45 -30.55
N ALA A 427 -31.04 -11.51 -30.44
CA ALA A 427 -32.47 -11.84 -30.44
C ALA A 427 -33.07 -12.05 -31.81
N LYS A 428 -32.40 -11.55 -32.87
CA LYS A 428 -32.91 -11.65 -34.24
C LYS A 428 -32.57 -13.00 -34.87
N PRO A 429 -33.50 -13.58 -35.66
CA PRO A 429 -33.18 -14.71 -36.53
C PRO A 429 -32.03 -14.36 -37.49
N LEU A 430 -31.15 -15.33 -37.76
CA LEU A 430 -29.97 -15.14 -38.61
C LEU A 430 -30.29 -14.51 -39.97
N GLN A 431 -31.41 -14.91 -40.59
CA GLN A 431 -31.85 -14.39 -41.88
C GLN A 431 -32.12 -12.88 -41.84
N ALA A 432 -32.75 -12.39 -40.78
CA ALA A 432 -33.00 -10.96 -40.59
C ALA A 432 -31.71 -10.17 -40.35
N VAL A 433 -30.70 -10.77 -39.68
CA VAL A 433 -29.37 -10.16 -39.49
C VAL A 433 -28.64 -10.01 -40.82
N LEU A 434 -28.67 -11.05 -41.67
CA LEU A 434 -28.04 -11.04 -43.00
C LEU A 434 -28.71 -10.03 -43.94
N GLU A 435 -30.05 -9.92 -43.90
CA GLU A 435 -30.81 -8.92 -44.65
C GLU A 435 -30.49 -7.49 -44.21
N LEU A 436 -30.41 -7.25 -42.89
CA LEU A 436 -30.11 -5.93 -42.34
C LEU A 436 -28.69 -5.48 -42.71
N LEU A 437 -27.72 -6.40 -42.67
CA LEU A 437 -26.33 -6.15 -43.05
C LEU A 437 -26.08 -6.24 -44.55
N ARG A 438 -27.10 -6.62 -45.36
CA ARG A 438 -27.04 -6.83 -46.81
C ARG A 438 -25.80 -7.63 -47.23
N THR A 439 -25.60 -8.78 -46.60
CA THR A 439 -24.43 -9.64 -46.85
C THR A 439 -24.86 -11.06 -47.24
N ASP A 440 -24.13 -11.66 -48.18
CA ASP A 440 -24.37 -13.04 -48.61
C ASP A 440 -23.57 -13.98 -47.69
N PRO A 441 -24.19 -14.96 -47.03
CA PRO A 441 -23.49 -15.86 -46.09
C PRO A 441 -22.45 -16.76 -46.77
N LYS A 442 -22.54 -17.01 -48.08
CA LYS A 442 -21.61 -17.84 -48.85
C LYS A 442 -20.58 -17.03 -49.63
N LYS A 443 -20.98 -15.88 -50.19
CA LYS A 443 -20.09 -15.02 -50.98
C LYS A 443 -19.40 -13.93 -50.16
N GLY A 444 -19.95 -13.56 -49.01
CA GLY A 444 -19.50 -12.41 -48.24
C GLY A 444 -19.73 -11.08 -48.98
N LEU A 445 -18.94 -10.07 -48.63
CA LEU A 445 -19.01 -8.75 -49.26
C LEU A 445 -18.09 -8.65 -50.49
N ASP A 446 -18.47 -7.79 -51.44
CA ASP A 446 -17.63 -7.43 -52.59
C ASP A 446 -16.69 -6.27 -52.24
N ASP A 447 -15.51 -6.24 -52.86
CA ASP A 447 -14.45 -5.26 -52.58
C ASP A 447 -14.91 -3.78 -52.63
N PRO A 448 -15.78 -3.33 -53.57
CA PRO A 448 -16.30 -1.95 -53.57
C PRO A 448 -17.18 -1.62 -52.36
N GLU A 449 -17.98 -2.57 -51.90
CA GLU A 449 -18.87 -2.38 -50.74
C GLU A 449 -18.06 -2.35 -49.44
N VAL A 450 -17.00 -3.16 -49.35
CA VAL A 450 -16.04 -3.11 -48.24
C VAL A 450 -15.41 -1.72 -48.14
N GLN A 451 -14.88 -1.17 -49.24
CA GLN A 451 -14.27 0.17 -49.24
C GLN A 451 -15.26 1.26 -48.83
N LYS A 452 -16.51 1.17 -49.31
CA LYS A 452 -17.58 2.08 -48.91
C LYS A 452 -17.88 1.98 -47.41
N ARG A 453 -17.99 0.77 -46.86
CA ARG A 453 -18.24 0.55 -45.43
C ARG A 453 -17.06 0.99 -44.57
N LEU A 454 -15.82 0.78 -45.02
CA LEU A 454 -14.62 1.26 -44.34
C LEU A 454 -14.63 2.80 -44.22
N GLY A 455 -15.14 3.49 -45.25
CA GLY A 455 -15.34 4.95 -45.23
C GLY A 455 -16.44 5.43 -44.29
N ILE A 456 -17.46 4.60 -44.01
CA ILE A 456 -18.60 4.94 -43.14
C ILE A 456 -18.33 4.58 -41.68
N TYR A 457 -17.90 3.35 -41.42
CA TYR A 457 -17.72 2.80 -40.07
C TYR A 457 -16.29 3.00 -39.53
N GLY A 458 -15.34 3.33 -40.41
CA GLY A 458 -13.93 3.42 -40.06
C GLY A 458 -13.26 2.04 -39.92
N PRO A 459 -11.95 2.03 -39.66
CA PRO A 459 -11.20 0.79 -39.43
C PRO A 459 -11.60 0.12 -38.11
N ASN A 460 -11.54 -1.21 -38.07
CA ASN A 460 -11.76 -2.00 -36.87
C ASN A 460 -10.57 -1.88 -35.90
N ARG A 461 -10.51 -0.76 -35.18
CA ARG A 461 -9.50 -0.49 -34.16
C ARG A 461 -10.13 0.14 -32.93
N ILE A 462 -9.55 -0.15 -31.76
CA ILE A 462 -9.85 0.61 -30.54
C ILE A 462 -9.14 1.95 -30.67
N GLU A 463 -9.89 3.05 -30.58
CA GLU A 463 -9.32 4.38 -30.71
C GLU A 463 -8.51 4.73 -29.45
N ALA A 464 -7.21 5.02 -29.63
CA ALA A 464 -6.41 5.65 -28.59
C ALA A 464 -6.90 7.09 -28.38
N VAL A 465 -6.98 7.52 -27.11
CA VAL A 465 -7.39 8.88 -26.75
C VAL A 465 -6.47 9.89 -27.43
N HIS A 466 -7.05 10.72 -28.32
CA HIS A 466 -6.53 11.94 -28.95
C HIS A 466 -5.01 12.03 -29.14
N LYS A 467 -4.54 11.87 -30.38
CA LYS A 467 -3.19 12.25 -30.80
C LYS A 467 -3.00 13.76 -30.58
N GLU A 468 -2.11 14.16 -29.68
CA GLU A 468 -1.67 15.54 -29.62
C GLU A 468 -0.90 15.84 -30.92
N LYS A 469 -1.23 16.95 -31.59
CA LYS A 469 -0.55 17.29 -32.85
C LYS A 469 0.88 17.77 -32.54
N TRP A 470 1.84 17.48 -33.42
CA TRP A 470 3.26 17.79 -33.21
C TRP A 470 3.53 19.25 -32.79
N TYR A 471 2.76 20.21 -33.30
CA TYR A 471 2.91 21.62 -32.93
C TYR A 471 2.42 21.92 -31.52
N TRP A 472 1.45 21.18 -31.00
CA TRP A 472 1.03 21.28 -29.59
C TRP A 472 2.09 20.73 -28.65
N ILE A 473 2.74 19.62 -29.05
CA ILE A 473 3.88 19.04 -28.32
C ILE A 473 5.01 20.06 -28.25
N LEU A 474 5.32 20.73 -29.37
CA LEU A 474 6.33 21.78 -29.42
C LEU A 474 5.94 23.01 -28.57
N LEU A 475 4.73 23.54 -28.72
CA LEU A 475 4.28 24.73 -27.97
C LEU A 475 4.31 24.48 -26.46
N ARG A 476 3.94 23.27 -26.05
CA ARG A 476 3.90 22.87 -24.64
C ARG A 476 5.26 22.95 -23.97
N GLN A 477 6.35 22.70 -24.71
CA GLN A 477 7.71 22.88 -24.19
C GLN A 477 7.96 24.34 -23.76
N PHE A 478 7.39 25.32 -24.44
CA PHE A 478 7.58 26.75 -24.13
C PHE A 478 6.57 27.32 -23.12
N THR A 479 5.55 26.55 -22.74
CA THR A 479 4.53 26.97 -21.75
C THR A 479 4.87 26.58 -20.32
N ASP A 480 6.01 25.91 -20.10
CA ASP A 480 6.46 25.61 -18.74
C ASP A 480 6.78 26.89 -17.97
N VAL A 481 6.38 26.93 -16.70
CA VAL A 481 6.51 28.12 -15.83
C VAL A 481 7.97 28.56 -15.73
N LEU A 482 8.93 27.63 -15.69
CA LEU A 482 10.35 27.95 -15.59
C LEU A 482 10.88 28.58 -16.88
N ILE A 483 10.46 28.05 -18.04
CA ILE A 483 10.86 28.60 -19.35
C ILE A 483 10.25 29.98 -19.57
N LEU A 484 9.00 30.21 -19.14
CA LEU A 484 8.39 31.53 -19.18
C LEU A 484 9.17 32.56 -18.35
N ILE A 485 9.68 32.17 -17.18
CA ILE A 485 10.51 33.05 -16.34
C ILE A 485 11.83 33.39 -17.06
N LEU A 486 12.47 32.41 -17.69
CA LEU A 486 13.70 32.63 -18.47
C LEU A 486 13.47 33.53 -19.68
N LEU A 487 12.35 33.37 -20.38
CA LEU A 487 11.97 34.24 -21.50
C LEU A 487 11.72 35.68 -21.04
N VAL A 488 11.09 35.88 -19.88
CA VAL A 488 10.94 37.20 -19.27
C VAL A 488 12.31 37.79 -18.92
N ALA A 489 13.21 37.00 -18.31
CA ALA A 489 14.56 37.44 -17.99
C ALA A 489 15.39 37.82 -19.23
N ALA A 490 15.32 37.02 -20.29
CA ALA A 490 15.96 37.33 -21.58
C ALA A 490 15.41 38.63 -22.19
N GLY A 491 14.09 38.84 -22.13
CA GLY A 491 13.45 40.07 -22.58
C GLY A 491 13.90 41.31 -21.80
N ILE A 492 14.04 41.19 -20.48
CA ILE A 492 14.55 42.28 -19.64
C ILE A 492 16.03 42.55 -19.94
N SER A 493 16.87 41.52 -20.05
CA SER A 493 18.29 41.64 -20.43
C SER A 493 18.47 42.33 -21.79
N PHE A 494 17.63 41.98 -22.76
CA PHE A 494 17.64 42.62 -24.08
C PHE A 494 17.24 44.11 -24.00
N ALA A 495 16.23 44.46 -23.20
CA ALA A 495 15.79 45.84 -23.03
C ALA A 495 16.86 46.74 -22.37
N ILE A 496 17.74 46.15 -21.56
CA ILE A 496 18.82 46.85 -20.84
C ILE A 496 20.08 47.05 -21.72
N GLY A 497 20.19 46.35 -22.85
CA GLY A 497 21.34 46.42 -23.76
C GLY A 497 22.40 45.33 -23.52
N GLU A 498 22.18 44.44 -22.56
CA GLU A 498 23.04 43.27 -22.28
C GLU A 498 22.72 42.14 -23.25
N MET A 499 23.19 42.28 -24.49
CA MET A 499 22.93 41.32 -25.56
C MET A 499 23.55 39.95 -25.30
N GLY A 500 24.70 39.89 -24.61
CA GLY A 500 25.40 38.63 -24.32
C GLY A 500 24.57 37.67 -23.48
N ASP A 501 24.04 38.15 -22.35
CA ASP A 501 23.21 37.36 -21.44
C ASP A 501 21.86 36.99 -22.07
N ALA A 502 21.23 37.94 -22.77
CA ALA A 502 19.97 37.71 -23.47
C ALA A 502 20.09 36.60 -24.54
N ILE A 503 21.14 36.65 -25.35
CA ILE A 503 21.41 35.63 -26.40
C ILE A 503 21.71 34.27 -25.76
N THR A 504 22.49 34.24 -24.67
CA THR A 504 22.85 33.00 -23.97
C THR A 504 21.61 32.32 -23.40
N ILE A 505 20.74 33.05 -22.70
CA ILE A 505 19.49 32.53 -22.14
C ILE A 505 18.57 32.02 -23.26
N LEU A 506 18.44 32.79 -24.34
CA LEU A 506 17.60 32.40 -25.47
C LEU A 506 18.11 31.13 -26.16
N ALA A 507 19.44 30.98 -26.31
CA ALA A 507 20.05 29.79 -26.88
C ALA A 507 19.78 28.54 -26.03
N ILE A 508 19.90 28.65 -24.70
CA ILE A 508 19.61 27.55 -23.76
C ILE A 508 18.14 27.14 -23.84
N VAL A 509 17.21 28.10 -23.81
CA VAL A 509 15.76 27.84 -23.89
C VAL A 509 15.38 27.15 -25.20
N ILE A 510 15.93 27.62 -26.33
CA ILE A 510 15.67 27.01 -27.64
C ILE A 510 16.23 25.58 -27.70
N LEU A 511 17.46 25.37 -27.23
CA LEU A 511 18.10 24.06 -27.24
C LEU A 511 17.31 23.05 -26.39
N ASN A 512 16.90 23.44 -25.19
CA ASN A 512 16.09 22.61 -24.29
C ASN A 512 14.72 22.30 -24.90
N GLY A 513 14.04 23.29 -25.50
CA GLY A 513 12.76 23.08 -26.16
C GLY A 513 12.85 22.09 -27.32
N ILE A 514 13.90 22.17 -28.14
CA ILE A 514 14.16 21.24 -29.25
C ILE A 514 14.46 19.83 -28.72
N LEU A 515 15.34 19.71 -27.73
CA LEU A 515 15.68 18.40 -27.14
C LEU A 515 14.45 17.74 -26.51
N GLY A 516 13.65 18.49 -25.74
CA GLY A 516 12.39 18.02 -25.16
C GLY A 516 11.40 17.55 -26.22
N PHE A 517 11.20 18.35 -27.28
CA PHE A 517 10.36 17.97 -28.41
C PHE A 517 10.82 16.68 -29.10
N VAL A 518 12.13 16.54 -29.38
CA VAL A 518 12.67 15.35 -30.05
C VAL A 518 12.50 14.10 -29.18
N GLN A 519 12.72 14.22 -27.86
CA GLN A 519 12.55 13.11 -26.92
C GLN A 519 11.09 12.66 -26.83
N GLU A 520 10.16 13.61 -26.64
CA GLU A 520 8.73 13.31 -26.51
C GLU A 520 8.15 12.75 -27.83
N PHE A 521 8.53 13.35 -28.97
CA PHE A 521 8.09 12.88 -30.29
C PHE A 521 8.61 11.48 -30.64
N LYS A 522 9.87 11.17 -30.27
CA LYS A 522 10.43 9.81 -30.47
C LYS A 522 9.72 8.76 -29.61
N ALA A 523 9.41 9.09 -28.34
CA ALA A 523 8.70 8.19 -27.44
C ALA A 523 7.30 7.86 -27.96
N GLU A 524 6.56 8.86 -28.44
CA GLU A 524 5.22 8.67 -29.00
C GLU A 524 5.25 7.81 -30.27
N LYS A 525 6.20 8.08 -31.18
CA LYS A 525 6.43 7.29 -32.39
C LYS A 525 6.78 5.82 -32.10
N ALA A 526 7.58 5.56 -31.07
CA ALA A 526 7.96 4.20 -30.68
C ALA A 526 6.76 3.39 -30.19
N ILE A 527 5.89 4.01 -29.38
CA ILE A 527 4.65 3.39 -28.91
C ILE A 527 3.71 3.11 -30.09
N GLU A 528 3.58 4.04 -31.03
CA GLU A 528 2.75 3.84 -32.24
C GLU A 528 3.27 2.69 -33.12
N ALA A 529 4.59 2.62 -33.34
CA ALA A 529 5.19 1.54 -34.13
C ALA A 529 4.94 0.17 -33.47
N LEU A 530 5.10 0.08 -32.14
CA LEU A 530 4.85 -1.13 -31.38
C LEU A 530 3.38 -1.58 -31.48
N GLN A 531 2.42 -0.65 -31.41
CA GLN A 531 1.00 -0.96 -31.56
C GLN A 531 0.64 -1.49 -32.96
N ARG A 532 1.25 -0.95 -34.02
CA ARG A 532 1.02 -1.42 -35.41
C ARG A 532 1.61 -2.81 -35.65
N MET A 533 2.71 -3.15 -34.99
CA MET A 533 3.33 -4.48 -35.11
C MET A 533 2.53 -5.61 -34.44
N LEU A 534 1.52 -5.27 -33.63
CA LEU A 534 0.71 -6.23 -32.86
C LEU A 534 -0.69 -6.48 -33.44
N SER A 535 -1.02 -5.97 -34.64
CA SER A 535 -2.35 -6.17 -35.24
C SER A 535 -2.54 -7.64 -35.65
N PRO A 536 -3.56 -8.35 -35.12
CA PRO A 536 -3.83 -9.73 -35.50
C PRO A 536 -4.37 -9.79 -36.94
N LYS A 537 -3.91 -10.77 -37.71
CA LYS A 537 -4.54 -11.13 -38.98
C LYS A 537 -5.80 -11.97 -38.74
N CYS A 538 -6.74 -11.95 -39.68
CA CYS A 538 -7.95 -12.77 -39.62
C CYS A 538 -8.35 -13.29 -41.00
N ARG A 539 -9.13 -14.37 -41.02
CA ARG A 539 -9.62 -15.01 -42.26
C ARG A 539 -11.06 -14.61 -42.52
N VAL A 540 -11.33 -14.17 -43.75
CA VAL A 540 -12.65 -13.73 -44.19
C VAL A 540 -13.06 -14.35 -45.52
N ILE A 541 -14.36 -14.42 -45.78
CA ILE A 541 -14.90 -14.70 -47.10
C ILE A 541 -15.31 -13.36 -47.74
N ARG A 542 -14.67 -13.01 -48.87
CA ARG A 542 -15.01 -11.84 -49.69
C ARG A 542 -15.05 -12.23 -51.17
N ALA A 543 -16.05 -11.76 -51.91
CA ALA A 543 -16.30 -12.13 -53.31
C ALA A 543 -16.25 -13.66 -53.57
N GLY A 544 -16.74 -14.45 -52.62
CA GLY A 544 -16.78 -15.92 -52.67
C GLY A 544 -15.44 -16.63 -52.48
N LYS A 545 -14.38 -15.92 -52.08
CA LYS A 545 -13.05 -16.49 -51.81
C LYS A 545 -12.62 -16.24 -50.38
N GLU A 546 -11.99 -17.24 -49.78
CA GLU A 546 -11.30 -17.09 -48.50
C GLU A 546 -10.03 -16.26 -48.69
N ARG A 547 -9.86 -15.23 -47.86
CA ARG A 547 -8.70 -14.33 -47.86
C ARG A 547 -8.25 -14.06 -46.42
N GLU A 548 -6.95 -14.01 -46.20
CA GLU A 548 -6.37 -13.50 -44.95
C GLU A 548 -6.17 -11.99 -45.09
N ILE A 549 -6.72 -11.22 -44.16
CA ILE A 549 -6.64 -9.75 -44.12
C ILE A 549 -6.21 -9.26 -42.75
N ASP A 550 -5.78 -8.00 -42.65
CA ASP A 550 -5.59 -7.33 -41.36
C ASP A 550 -6.95 -7.18 -40.66
N ALA A 551 -7.04 -7.52 -39.37
CA ALA A 551 -8.25 -7.34 -38.60
C ALA A 551 -8.75 -5.88 -38.62
N MET A 552 -7.87 -4.89 -38.83
CA MET A 552 -8.24 -3.47 -38.97
C MET A 552 -9.11 -3.18 -40.19
N GLU A 553 -9.07 -4.02 -41.23
CA GLU A 553 -9.85 -3.86 -42.46
C GLU A 553 -11.25 -4.50 -42.38
N LEU A 554 -11.61 -5.09 -41.24
CA LEU A 554 -12.94 -5.67 -41.03
C LEU A 554 -14.01 -4.57 -40.97
N VAL A 555 -15.13 -4.84 -41.64
CA VAL A 555 -16.31 -3.99 -41.62
C VAL A 555 -17.56 -4.77 -41.23
N PRO A 556 -18.59 -4.13 -40.65
CA PRO A 556 -19.87 -4.79 -40.41
C PRO A 556 -20.41 -5.46 -41.67
N GLY A 557 -20.81 -6.73 -41.56
CA GLY A 557 -21.27 -7.58 -42.65
C GLY A 557 -20.20 -8.50 -43.27
N ASP A 558 -18.91 -8.35 -42.94
CA ASP A 558 -17.89 -9.33 -43.33
C ASP A 558 -18.20 -10.70 -42.72
N ILE A 559 -17.84 -11.77 -43.42
CA ILE A 559 -17.97 -13.14 -42.95
C ILE A 559 -16.59 -13.61 -42.48
N VAL A 560 -16.45 -13.81 -41.18
CA VAL A 560 -15.20 -14.23 -40.53
C VAL A 560 -15.22 -15.73 -40.27
N LEU A 561 -14.08 -16.36 -40.50
CA LEU A 561 -13.81 -17.78 -40.25
C LEU A 561 -12.98 -17.88 -38.96
N LEU A 562 -13.39 -18.74 -38.04
CA LEU A 562 -12.75 -18.92 -36.74
C LEU A 562 -12.40 -20.39 -36.51
N GLU A 563 -11.15 -20.65 -36.17
CA GLU A 563 -10.62 -21.97 -35.80
C GLU A 563 -10.00 -21.97 -34.40
N ILE A 564 -9.63 -23.16 -33.93
CA ILE A 564 -9.00 -23.36 -32.62
C ILE A 564 -7.71 -22.54 -32.53
N GLY A 565 -7.60 -21.73 -31.48
CA GLY A 565 -6.45 -20.85 -31.24
C GLY A 565 -6.63 -19.43 -31.79
N ASP A 566 -7.65 -19.19 -32.62
CA ASP A 566 -7.89 -17.85 -33.15
C ASP A 566 -8.40 -16.91 -32.06
N ARG A 567 -7.92 -15.67 -32.10
CA ARG A 567 -8.53 -14.55 -31.39
C ARG A 567 -9.64 -13.96 -32.23
N VAL A 568 -10.78 -13.71 -31.60
CA VAL A 568 -11.96 -13.18 -32.25
C VAL A 568 -11.73 -11.69 -32.57
N PRO A 569 -11.73 -11.29 -33.86
CA PRO A 569 -11.21 -9.99 -34.28
C PRO A 569 -12.23 -8.84 -34.20
N ALA A 570 -13.52 -9.15 -34.07
CA ALA A 570 -14.64 -8.23 -33.98
C ALA A 570 -15.85 -8.94 -33.32
N ASP A 571 -16.93 -8.24 -33.00
CA ASP A 571 -18.13 -8.90 -32.48
C ASP A 571 -18.90 -9.56 -33.63
N LEU A 572 -19.18 -10.86 -33.49
CA LEU A 572 -19.75 -11.70 -34.53
C LEU A 572 -21.08 -12.32 -34.12
N ARG A 573 -22.02 -12.35 -35.05
CA ARG A 573 -23.21 -13.23 -34.98
C ARG A 573 -22.91 -14.53 -35.70
N LEU A 574 -23.06 -15.66 -35.02
CA LEU A 574 -22.74 -16.98 -35.59
C LEU A 574 -23.71 -17.38 -36.71
N ILE A 575 -23.14 -17.81 -37.84
CA ILE A 575 -23.83 -18.43 -38.98
C ILE A 575 -23.75 -19.96 -38.86
N GLU A 576 -22.57 -20.44 -38.49
CA GLU A 576 -22.25 -21.86 -38.38
C GLU A 576 -21.32 -22.06 -37.18
N ALA A 577 -21.57 -23.09 -36.38
CA ALA A 577 -20.74 -23.43 -35.22
C ALA A 577 -20.71 -24.95 -35.05
N VAL A 578 -19.51 -25.53 -35.07
CA VAL A 578 -19.28 -26.97 -34.91
C VAL A 578 -18.39 -27.19 -33.70
N ASN A 579 -18.97 -27.71 -32.61
CA ASN A 579 -18.30 -27.92 -31.32
C ASN A 579 -17.56 -26.67 -30.78
N LEU A 580 -18.06 -25.47 -31.12
CA LEU A 580 -17.41 -24.20 -30.81
C LEU A 580 -17.43 -23.95 -29.30
N LYS A 581 -16.25 -23.73 -28.71
CA LYS A 581 -16.07 -23.22 -27.36
C LYS A 581 -15.14 -22.03 -27.36
N VAL A 582 -15.47 -21.01 -26.57
CA VAL A 582 -14.74 -19.74 -26.52
C VAL A 582 -14.41 -19.40 -25.07
N ASP A 583 -13.18 -18.95 -24.83
CA ASP A 583 -12.76 -18.36 -23.56
C ASP A 583 -13.17 -16.89 -23.52
N GLU A 584 -14.20 -16.60 -22.70
CA GLU A 584 -14.77 -15.27 -22.52
C GLU A 584 -14.26 -14.57 -21.25
N SER A 585 -13.17 -15.07 -20.64
CA SER A 585 -12.56 -14.46 -19.46
C SER A 585 -12.19 -12.98 -19.61
N PRO A 586 -11.81 -12.44 -20.80
CA PRO A 586 -11.55 -11.01 -20.94
C PRO A 586 -12.77 -10.11 -20.71
N LEU A 587 -13.99 -10.64 -20.84
CA LEU A 587 -15.24 -9.88 -20.68
C LEU A 587 -16.00 -10.26 -19.40
N THR A 588 -15.95 -11.53 -19.01
CA THR A 588 -16.74 -12.07 -17.89
C THR A 588 -15.91 -12.29 -16.61
N GLY A 589 -14.59 -12.43 -16.73
CA GLY A 589 -13.70 -12.80 -15.63
C GLY A 589 -13.73 -14.30 -15.27
N GLU A 590 -14.55 -15.11 -15.93
CA GLU A 590 -14.62 -16.55 -15.72
C GLU A 590 -13.75 -17.30 -16.75
N SER A 591 -12.88 -18.19 -16.29
CA SER A 591 -11.95 -18.93 -17.16
C SER A 591 -12.52 -20.23 -17.75
N VAL A 592 -13.80 -20.54 -17.49
CA VAL A 592 -14.44 -21.76 -18.00
C VAL A 592 -14.91 -21.51 -19.45
N PRO A 593 -14.44 -22.29 -20.44
CA PRO A 593 -14.85 -22.08 -21.83
C PRO A 593 -16.36 -22.29 -22.03
N VAL A 594 -17.00 -21.34 -22.71
CA VAL A 594 -18.44 -21.31 -22.95
C VAL A 594 -18.75 -21.94 -24.31
N ALA A 595 -19.74 -22.84 -24.35
CA ALA A 595 -20.21 -23.46 -25.59
C ALA A 595 -21.10 -22.49 -26.39
N LYS A 596 -20.91 -22.46 -27.70
CA LYS A 596 -21.62 -21.55 -28.60
C LYS A 596 -22.53 -22.29 -29.58
N ALA A 597 -23.63 -21.66 -29.98
CA ALA A 597 -24.67 -22.22 -30.84
C ALA A 597 -25.26 -21.15 -31.77
N VAL A 598 -25.88 -21.53 -32.89
CA VAL A 598 -26.38 -20.53 -33.87
C VAL A 598 -27.75 -19.94 -33.49
N ARG A 599 -28.53 -20.65 -32.66
CA ARG A 599 -29.94 -20.31 -32.37
C ARG A 599 -30.04 -18.96 -31.64
N PRO A 600 -30.98 -18.08 -32.04
CA PRO A 600 -31.20 -16.82 -31.35
C PRO A 600 -31.61 -17.05 -29.89
N VAL A 601 -31.21 -16.14 -29.03
CA VAL A 601 -31.53 -16.15 -27.60
C VAL A 601 -32.45 -14.96 -27.25
N PRO A 602 -33.15 -14.97 -26.10
CA PRO A 602 -34.05 -13.87 -25.72
C PRO A 602 -33.35 -12.50 -25.69
N GLU A 603 -34.09 -11.43 -25.97
CA GLU A 603 -33.56 -10.06 -25.98
C GLU A 603 -32.95 -9.65 -24.64
N GLU A 604 -33.56 -10.09 -23.55
CA GLU A 604 -33.15 -9.83 -22.16
C GLU A 604 -31.96 -10.68 -21.69
N ALA A 605 -31.45 -11.60 -22.53
CA ALA A 605 -30.36 -12.48 -22.15
C ALA A 605 -29.09 -11.68 -21.78
N PRO A 606 -28.50 -11.92 -20.60
CA PRO A 606 -27.26 -11.28 -20.19
C PRO A 606 -26.11 -11.68 -21.13
N LEU A 607 -25.06 -10.86 -21.21
CA LEU A 607 -23.98 -11.01 -22.20
C LEU A 607 -23.35 -12.41 -22.19
N ALA A 608 -23.16 -13.01 -21.00
CA ALA A 608 -22.60 -14.35 -20.84
C ALA A 608 -23.52 -15.48 -21.36
N GLU A 609 -24.83 -15.26 -21.43
CA GLU A 609 -25.81 -16.24 -21.91
C GLU A 609 -26.08 -16.14 -23.43
N ARG A 610 -25.49 -15.15 -24.10
CA ARG A 610 -25.58 -14.97 -25.56
C ARG A 610 -24.69 -15.96 -26.29
N SER A 611 -25.13 -17.22 -26.29
CA SER A 611 -24.43 -18.36 -26.91
C SER A 611 -24.25 -18.24 -28.43
N ASP A 612 -24.95 -17.29 -29.03
CA ASP A 612 -25.11 -17.09 -30.47
C ASP A 612 -24.28 -15.93 -31.03
N MET A 613 -23.54 -15.30 -30.12
CA MET A 613 -22.58 -14.24 -30.32
C MET A 613 -21.18 -14.68 -29.89
N VAL A 614 -20.17 -14.11 -30.55
CA VAL A 614 -18.76 -14.23 -30.14
C VAL A 614 -18.13 -12.84 -30.13
N TRP A 615 -17.31 -12.54 -29.13
CA TRP A 615 -16.90 -11.18 -28.80
C TRP A 615 -15.44 -10.88 -29.13
N MET A 616 -15.16 -9.65 -29.56
CA MET A 616 -13.80 -9.17 -29.82
C MET A 616 -12.87 -9.41 -28.63
N GLY A 617 -11.68 -9.95 -28.88
CA GLY A 617 -10.66 -10.18 -27.85
C GLY A 617 -10.78 -11.49 -27.08
N THR A 618 -11.87 -12.24 -27.26
CA THR A 618 -12.00 -13.62 -26.77
C THR A 618 -11.20 -14.59 -27.63
N SER A 619 -10.92 -15.80 -27.10
CA SER A 619 -10.11 -16.81 -27.81
C SER A 619 -10.90 -18.08 -28.04
N VAL A 620 -10.82 -18.64 -29.24
CA VAL A 620 -11.46 -19.92 -29.57
C VAL A 620 -10.64 -21.06 -28.98
N THR A 621 -11.25 -21.83 -28.08
CA THR A 621 -10.58 -22.93 -27.38
C THR A 621 -10.84 -24.27 -28.05
N ASN A 622 -11.96 -24.41 -28.76
CA ASN A 622 -12.30 -25.63 -29.48
C ASN A 622 -13.29 -25.37 -30.62
N GLY A 623 -13.30 -26.23 -31.62
CA GLY A 623 -14.25 -26.21 -32.72
C GLY A 623 -13.93 -25.22 -33.84
N TYR A 624 -14.89 -25.08 -34.74
CA TYR A 624 -14.84 -24.17 -35.88
C TYR A 624 -16.14 -23.37 -35.97
N ALA A 625 -16.04 -22.12 -36.44
CA ALA A 625 -17.20 -21.29 -36.66
C ALA A 625 -17.08 -20.34 -37.84
N ARG A 626 -18.25 -19.96 -38.36
CA ARG A 626 -18.44 -18.86 -39.29
C ARG A 626 -19.37 -17.85 -38.67
N GLY A 627 -18.99 -16.59 -38.68
CA GLY A 627 -19.79 -15.50 -38.13
C GLY A 627 -19.82 -14.28 -39.03
N VAL A 628 -20.92 -13.55 -39.02
CA VAL A 628 -21.02 -12.24 -39.64
C VAL A 628 -20.64 -11.16 -38.62
N VAL A 629 -19.79 -10.21 -39.03
CA VAL A 629 -19.41 -9.06 -38.21
C VAL A 629 -20.63 -8.17 -37.99
N VAL A 630 -21.01 -7.93 -36.74
CA VAL A 630 -22.11 -7.03 -36.38
C VAL A 630 -21.62 -5.69 -35.81
N ALA A 631 -20.44 -5.68 -35.18
CA ALA A 631 -19.82 -4.48 -34.65
C ALA A 631 -18.29 -4.55 -34.75
N THR A 632 -17.66 -3.39 -35.00
CA THR A 632 -16.21 -3.22 -35.14
C THR A 632 -15.71 -2.08 -34.24
N GLY A 633 -14.43 -2.12 -33.87
CA GLY A 633 -13.73 -1.07 -33.14
C GLY A 633 -14.44 -0.65 -31.85
N MET A 634 -14.66 0.65 -31.68
CA MET A 634 -15.28 1.25 -30.49
C MET A 634 -16.77 0.91 -30.30
N ALA A 635 -17.41 0.25 -31.28
CA ALA A 635 -18.80 -0.21 -31.18
C ALA A 635 -18.93 -1.63 -30.60
N THR A 636 -17.83 -2.39 -30.52
CA THR A 636 -17.81 -3.73 -29.91
C THR A 636 -18.01 -3.65 -28.38
N GLU A 637 -18.41 -4.74 -27.74
CA GLU A 637 -18.50 -4.82 -26.27
C GLU A 637 -17.16 -4.54 -25.59
N PHE A 638 -16.07 -5.08 -26.16
CA PHE A 638 -14.72 -4.77 -25.71
C PHE A 638 -14.37 -3.29 -25.91
N GLY A 639 -14.80 -2.69 -27.03
CA GLY A 639 -14.66 -1.26 -27.32
C GLY A 639 -15.46 -0.36 -26.38
N LYS A 640 -16.64 -0.78 -25.94
CA LYS A 640 -17.44 -0.07 -24.91
C LYS A 640 -16.72 -0.08 -23.58
N ILE A 641 -16.16 -1.22 -23.16
CA ILE A 641 -15.31 -1.31 -21.95
C ILE A 641 -14.08 -0.41 -22.09
N ALA A 642 -13.41 -0.46 -23.24
CA ALA A 642 -12.25 0.39 -23.52
C ALA A 642 -12.60 1.88 -23.42
N ARG A 643 -13.78 2.31 -23.91
CA ARG A 643 -14.28 3.69 -23.78
C ARG A 643 -14.47 4.10 -22.32
N LEU A 644 -15.17 3.29 -21.55
CA LEU A 644 -15.41 3.53 -20.12
C LEU A 644 -14.10 3.62 -19.33
N THR A 645 -13.09 2.86 -19.74
CA THR A 645 -11.75 2.88 -19.12
C THR A 645 -10.90 4.05 -19.60
N SER A 646 -11.04 4.46 -20.86
CA SER A 646 -10.25 5.53 -21.49
C SER A 646 -10.72 6.95 -21.15
N GLU A 647 -11.97 7.12 -20.75
CA GLU A 647 -12.47 8.39 -20.17
C GLU A 647 -11.79 8.74 -18.82
N VAL A 648 -11.09 7.79 -18.21
CA VAL A 648 -10.18 8.05 -17.10
C VAL A 648 -8.95 8.77 -17.65
N LYS A 649 -9.00 10.11 -17.66
CA LYS A 649 -7.87 11.00 -18.05
C LYS A 649 -6.54 10.42 -17.58
N GLN A 650 -5.63 10.16 -18.51
CA GLN A 650 -4.24 9.80 -18.19
C GLN A 650 -3.65 10.93 -17.34
N SER A 651 -3.57 10.70 -16.04
CA SER A 651 -3.02 11.68 -15.11
C SER A 651 -1.50 11.51 -15.10
N ARG A 652 -0.75 12.63 -15.05
CA ARG A 652 0.72 12.61 -14.91
C ARG A 652 1.16 11.56 -13.88
N THR A 653 2.22 10.83 -14.18
CA THR A 653 2.71 9.76 -13.28
C THR A 653 3.07 10.34 -11.92
N PRO A 654 2.98 9.55 -10.83
CA PRO A 654 3.37 10.03 -9.50
C PRO A 654 4.78 10.63 -9.48
N LEU A 655 5.72 10.04 -10.22
CA LEU A 655 7.07 10.56 -10.36
C LEU A 655 7.09 11.91 -11.09
N GLN A 656 6.44 12.04 -12.25
CA GLN A 656 6.35 13.31 -12.97
C GLN A 656 5.73 14.42 -12.10
N LYS A 657 4.68 14.11 -11.32
CA LYS A 657 4.08 15.05 -10.37
C LYS A 657 5.07 15.49 -9.29
N LYS A 658 5.82 14.55 -8.71
CA LYS A 658 6.86 14.85 -7.70
C LYS A 658 7.99 15.69 -8.29
N LEU A 659 8.45 15.38 -9.51
CA LEU A 659 9.48 16.17 -10.20
C LEU A 659 9.00 17.57 -10.56
N THR A 660 7.74 17.74 -10.99
CA THR A 660 7.15 19.07 -11.19
C THR A 660 7.10 19.86 -9.87
N VAL A 661 6.73 19.21 -8.76
CA VAL A 661 6.70 19.86 -7.44
C VAL A 661 8.11 20.23 -6.97
N LEU A 662 9.09 19.34 -7.15
CA LEU A 662 10.49 19.59 -6.83
C LEU A 662 11.04 20.74 -7.66
N GLY A 663 10.86 20.71 -8.98
CA GLY A 663 11.27 21.78 -9.90
C GLY A 663 10.63 23.12 -9.54
N ARG A 664 9.34 23.14 -9.20
CA ARG A 664 8.66 24.36 -8.73
C ARG A 664 9.24 24.88 -7.42
N LYS A 665 9.51 24.00 -6.44
CA LYS A 665 10.11 24.40 -5.16
C LYS A 665 11.52 24.95 -5.34
N LEU A 666 12.35 24.28 -6.13
CA LEU A 666 13.70 24.73 -6.45
C LEU A 666 13.68 26.05 -7.22
N GLY A 667 12.75 26.23 -8.17
CA GLY A 667 12.57 27.50 -8.88
C GLY A 667 12.14 28.66 -7.96
N ILE A 668 11.18 28.43 -7.04
CA ILE A 668 10.77 29.45 -6.06
C ILE A 668 11.95 29.81 -5.13
N LEU A 669 12.67 28.80 -4.64
CA LEU A 669 13.82 29.01 -3.76
C LEU A 669 14.94 29.77 -4.47
N SER A 670 15.25 29.40 -5.72
CA SER A 670 16.22 30.09 -6.58
C SER A 670 15.88 31.57 -6.73
N ILE A 671 14.64 31.91 -7.10
CA ILE A 671 14.19 33.30 -7.23
C ILE A 671 14.30 34.04 -5.90
N ALA A 672 13.89 33.42 -4.79
CA ALA A 672 13.97 34.04 -3.48
C ALA A 672 15.42 34.39 -3.09
N ILE A 673 16.37 33.48 -3.36
CA ILE A 673 17.80 33.71 -3.12
C ILE A 673 18.33 34.79 -4.06
N SER A 674 18.01 34.75 -5.35
CA SER A 674 18.43 35.76 -6.33
C SER A 674 17.95 37.16 -5.95
N VAL A 675 16.69 37.31 -5.53
CA VAL A 675 16.13 38.58 -5.07
C VAL A 675 16.82 39.03 -3.79
N LEU A 676 17.03 38.14 -2.82
CA LEU A 676 17.72 38.45 -1.58
C LEU A 676 19.15 38.95 -1.85
N VAL A 677 19.91 38.26 -2.69
CA VAL A 677 21.27 38.65 -3.08
C VAL A 677 21.26 40.01 -3.79
N ALA A 678 20.30 40.24 -4.70
CA ALA A 678 20.17 41.53 -5.39
C ALA A 678 19.89 42.69 -4.42
N ILE A 679 18.97 42.50 -3.46
CA ILE A 679 18.63 43.50 -2.44
C ILE A 679 19.83 43.77 -1.53
N VAL A 680 20.47 42.72 -1.03
CA VAL A 680 21.65 42.86 -0.16
C VAL A 680 22.76 43.60 -0.91
N GLY A 681 23.11 43.18 -2.14
CA GLY A 681 24.14 43.84 -2.93
C GLY A 681 23.86 45.33 -3.14
N TYR A 682 22.60 45.70 -3.39
CA TYR A 682 22.19 47.10 -3.51
C TYR A 682 22.37 47.87 -2.19
N LEU A 683 21.99 47.28 -1.04
CA LEU A 683 22.21 47.88 0.28
C LEU A 683 23.69 48.06 0.63
N PHE A 684 24.57 47.22 0.07
CA PHE A 684 26.03 47.35 0.18
C PHE A 684 26.64 48.38 -0.79
N GLY A 685 25.80 49.15 -1.51
CA GLY A 685 26.23 50.24 -2.38
C GLY A 685 26.62 49.82 -3.79
N LYS A 686 26.30 48.58 -4.20
CA LYS A 686 26.48 48.16 -5.60
C LYS A 686 25.39 48.74 -6.49
N ASP A 687 25.70 48.88 -7.77
CA ASP A 687 24.76 49.39 -8.76
C ASP A 687 23.53 48.46 -8.87
N LEU A 688 22.33 49.06 -8.95
CA LEU A 688 21.07 48.32 -9.00
C LEU A 688 20.99 47.43 -10.25
N MET A 689 21.55 47.88 -11.37
CA MET A 689 21.57 47.13 -12.62
C MET A 689 22.51 45.93 -12.53
N GLU A 690 23.72 46.13 -11.99
CA GLU A 690 24.69 45.06 -11.76
C GLU A 690 24.10 43.97 -10.84
N MET A 691 23.37 44.39 -9.80
CA MET A 691 22.74 43.45 -8.88
C MET A 691 21.53 42.73 -9.45
N PHE A 692 20.77 43.37 -10.33
CA PHE A 692 19.69 42.74 -11.07
C PHE A 692 20.23 41.65 -12.02
N LEU A 693 21.27 41.95 -12.81
CA LEU A 693 21.92 40.99 -13.71
C LEU A 693 22.52 39.81 -12.94
N THR A 694 23.16 40.09 -11.80
CA THR A 694 23.68 39.06 -10.89
C THR A 694 22.56 38.14 -10.39
N GLY A 695 21.42 38.71 -10.01
CA GLY A 695 20.25 37.93 -9.57
C GLY A 695 19.67 37.04 -10.68
N VAL A 696 19.59 37.55 -11.91
CA VAL A 696 19.15 36.78 -13.08
C VAL A 696 20.13 35.64 -13.37
N SER A 697 21.43 35.91 -13.44
CA SER A 697 22.47 34.90 -13.68
C SER A 697 22.43 33.77 -12.63
N LEU A 698 22.26 34.14 -11.35
CA LEU A 698 22.13 33.19 -10.25
C LEU A 698 20.82 32.40 -10.32
N ALA A 699 19.74 32.99 -10.81
CA ALA A 699 18.49 32.27 -11.02
C ALA A 699 18.65 31.19 -12.08
N VAL A 700 19.24 31.53 -13.24
CA VAL A 700 19.51 30.60 -14.34
C VAL A 700 20.40 29.44 -13.90
N ALA A 701 21.49 29.74 -13.18
CA ALA A 701 22.46 28.73 -12.72
C ALA A 701 21.86 27.64 -11.81
N VAL A 702 20.76 27.95 -11.10
CA VAL A 702 20.13 27.04 -10.12
C VAL A 702 18.99 26.24 -10.73
N VAL A 703 18.45 26.62 -11.90
CA VAL A 703 17.37 25.86 -12.55
C VAL A 703 17.90 24.47 -12.94
N PRO A 704 17.33 23.37 -12.41
CA PRO A 704 17.83 22.03 -12.70
C PRO A 704 17.24 21.53 -14.03
N GLU A 705 17.65 22.15 -15.12
CA GLU A 705 17.13 21.90 -16.47
C GLU A 705 17.41 20.46 -16.95
N GLY A 706 18.50 19.84 -16.46
CA GLY A 706 18.87 18.46 -16.77
C GLY A 706 18.12 17.38 -15.99
N LEU A 707 17.30 17.75 -15.00
CA LEU A 707 16.68 16.80 -14.07
C LEU A 707 15.70 15.82 -14.77
N PRO A 708 14.89 16.23 -15.76
CA PRO A 708 14.07 15.29 -16.54
C PRO A 708 14.91 14.30 -17.36
N ALA A 709 16.03 14.75 -17.92
CA ALA A 709 16.92 13.91 -18.71
C ALA A 709 17.65 12.88 -17.84
N VAL A 710 18.19 13.29 -16.69
CA VAL A 710 18.87 12.40 -15.74
C VAL A 710 17.94 11.33 -15.20
N VAL A 711 16.69 11.68 -14.87
CA VAL A 711 15.69 10.70 -14.42
C VAL A 711 15.33 9.70 -15.53
N THR A 712 15.22 10.18 -16.77
CA THR A 712 14.93 9.29 -17.92
C THR A 712 16.07 8.29 -18.14
N ILE A 713 17.33 8.72 -17.99
CA ILE A 713 18.51 7.86 -18.13
C ILE A 713 18.64 6.87 -16.97
N THR A 714 18.28 7.25 -15.74
CA THR A 714 18.36 6.35 -14.58
C THR A 714 17.24 5.31 -14.52
N LEU A 715 16.14 5.53 -15.23
CA LEU A 715 15.00 4.60 -15.29
C LEU A 715 15.02 3.67 -16.51
N ALA A 716 15.72 4.05 -17.56
CA ALA A 716 15.96 3.24 -18.75
C ALA A 716 17.10 2.25 -18.49
#